data_AF-A0A0F9ILY0-F1
#
_entry.id   AF-A0A0F9ILY0-F1
#
_cell.length_a   1.000
_cell.length_b   1.000
_cell.length_c   1.000
_cell.angle_alpha   90.00
_cell.angle_beta   90.00
_cell.angle_gamma   90.00
#
_symmetry.space_group_name_H-M   'P 1'
#
loop_
_entity.id
_entity.type
_entity.pdbx_description
1 polymer ?
#
loop_
_entity_poly.entity_id
_entity_poly.type
_entity_poly.pdbx_seq_one_letter_code
_entity_poly.pdbx_strand_id
1 'polypeptide(L)'
;MANNSDYQKPRFNIFDLLPEVYQSDINKSIFENAQNRFLTKTDLRRIFGTIGLKNLRSSVVSQIEEDDPHRQAFQLQPLLFKRIATIDHIDSWKDVLNELSRLNVDIDRIPLWGNAVSFNWAPPIDYDKLINFTNYFWFDPEDPASRPQYITIKDPCTAAEARVSQKNVELSAVGFTHPITDVDIPTSTFEVSGDLSGILSVGEQFEVTGSAGNDRKYTVVSSSYDAVTNITSIVVNETISSPISNGVIDLTIILDELLFQRNCACFGGAGWDEEEWDDNNIGGYQVVDVGGGAITTTPTGLTNDATVFTATIDVDGADQAIAITGSAAQTYADLIVELNADLSGATATLCDVPGVAEVTDITAVADVGGSLNSTFFLLDTPVTDYYVWYDVASGGTDPAPAGRTGITVAISTNDTASAVATATRAAIDAVGDFSAIVALSTVTVTNTIVGIVPDAVDGTAPTGFTITTITQGSGICGAFDGNILIQSDATGIGAAIEITDTDLFSSLTLFIQFLDPVPAGDNPWDATDSCLTDLLERNDWQEQNKWVHRADLTDVSIAIRAQLPIIEYNNNVPLNEWTFTPQQWLYRASILFPFESVDVEPTIDEFLTRFSITEIDASADTFTISGDQTARFVPGFQFTIEGITCFNGAYTVVSSSLVGPDTEIIVTDTLIGGIQCPGFITVPPLPLFGIDPANETFIVGGDASATFVPGFLFGVTGTSDFNGSYKTLSSSFNGTNT
;
A
#
# COMPACT_ATOMS: atom_id res chain seq x y z
N MET A 1 27.46 32.05 -32.25
CA MET A 1 28.93 31.84 -32.14
C MET A 1 29.61 31.15 -33.34
N ALA A 2 28.96 30.93 -34.49
CA ALA A 2 29.56 30.13 -35.59
C ALA A 2 30.49 30.89 -36.57
N ASN A 3 30.39 32.23 -36.68
CA ASN A 3 31.12 33.00 -37.70
C ASN A 3 32.47 33.61 -37.26
N ASN A 4 32.90 33.36 -36.02
CA ASN A 4 34.10 34.01 -35.45
C ASN A 4 35.22 33.01 -35.11
N SER A 5 35.12 31.77 -35.59
CA SER A 5 36.17 30.77 -35.43
C SER A 5 37.43 31.20 -36.18
N ASP A 6 38.59 31.21 -35.50
CA ASP A 6 39.90 31.56 -36.07
C ASP A 6 40.29 30.70 -37.29
N TYR A 7 39.60 29.58 -37.50
CA TYR A 7 39.79 28.67 -38.63
C TYR A 7 39.14 29.14 -39.94
N GLN A 8 38.26 30.16 -39.91
CA GLN A 8 37.57 30.66 -41.10
C GLN A 8 38.16 31.95 -41.67
N LYS A 9 39.06 32.64 -40.94
CA LYS A 9 39.71 33.86 -41.44
C LYS A 9 40.90 33.50 -42.33
N PRO A 10 41.16 34.23 -43.44
CA PRO A 10 42.34 34.02 -44.27
C PRO A 10 43.62 34.17 -43.42
N ARG A 11 44.29 33.05 -43.16
CA ARG A 11 45.52 32.99 -42.36
C ARG A 11 46.68 32.49 -43.20
N PHE A 12 47.87 32.93 -42.84
CA PHE A 12 49.10 32.42 -43.45
C PHE A 12 49.33 31.00 -42.95
N ASN A 13 49.06 30.00 -43.79
CA ASN A 13 49.20 28.60 -43.45
C ASN A 13 50.61 28.13 -43.80
N ILE A 14 51.44 27.88 -42.78
CA ILE A 14 52.82 27.44 -43.01
C ILE A 14 52.88 26.07 -43.70
N PHE A 15 51.87 25.22 -43.52
CA PHE A 15 51.80 23.91 -44.16
C PHE A 15 51.90 24.01 -45.68
N ASP A 16 51.25 25.01 -46.27
CA ASP A 16 51.20 25.20 -47.73
C ASP A 16 52.55 25.67 -48.30
N LEU A 17 53.49 26.08 -47.45
CA LEU A 17 54.85 26.50 -47.82
C LEU A 17 55.86 25.37 -47.74
N LEU A 18 55.46 24.22 -47.19
CA LEU A 18 56.32 23.04 -47.18
C LEU A 18 56.41 22.48 -48.61
N PRO A 19 57.59 21.99 -49.03
CA PRO A 19 57.69 21.18 -50.23
C PRO A 19 56.74 19.99 -50.17
N GLU A 20 56.18 19.57 -51.31
CA GLU A 20 55.14 18.53 -51.42
C GLU A 20 55.50 17.23 -50.67
N VAL A 21 56.77 16.85 -50.66
CA VAL A 21 57.29 15.66 -49.95
C VAL A 21 57.10 15.72 -48.42
N TYR A 22 56.99 16.93 -47.86
CA TYR A 22 56.81 17.18 -46.44
C TYR A 22 55.37 17.58 -46.07
N GLN A 23 54.44 17.60 -47.03
CA GLN A 23 53.01 17.86 -46.80
C GLN A 23 52.27 16.59 -46.35
N SER A 24 52.70 16.01 -45.23
CA SER A 24 52.03 14.86 -44.62
C SER A 24 50.88 15.28 -43.70
N ASP A 25 49.90 14.40 -43.47
CA ASP A 25 48.78 14.65 -42.55
C ASP A 25 49.26 14.93 -41.11
N ILE A 26 50.37 14.31 -40.71
CA ILE A 26 51.01 14.55 -39.41
C ILE A 26 51.51 15.99 -39.35
N ASN A 27 52.23 16.44 -40.37
CA ASN A 27 52.72 17.82 -40.43
C ASN A 27 51.56 18.80 -40.51
N LYS A 28 50.52 18.50 -41.29
CA LYS A 28 49.30 19.31 -41.38
C LYS A 28 48.69 19.52 -40.00
N SER A 29 48.47 18.45 -39.25
CA SER A 29 47.92 18.53 -37.89
C SER A 29 48.82 19.33 -36.93
N ILE A 30 50.14 19.12 -36.97
CA ILE A 30 51.08 19.85 -36.12
C ILE A 30 51.08 21.35 -36.46
N PHE A 31 51.15 21.71 -37.75
CA PHE A 31 51.18 23.12 -38.16
C PHE A 31 49.81 23.80 -37.94
N GLU A 32 48.70 23.12 -38.20
CA GLU A 32 47.35 23.69 -38.01
C GLU A 32 46.98 23.89 -36.55
N ASN A 33 47.33 22.95 -35.66
CA ASN A 33 46.94 23.01 -34.25
C ASN A 33 47.94 23.75 -33.37
N ALA A 34 49.25 23.58 -33.62
CA ALA A 34 50.28 24.12 -32.74
C ALA A 34 50.87 25.43 -33.26
N GLN A 35 51.25 25.54 -34.54
CA GLN A 35 52.05 26.68 -35.01
C GLN A 35 51.24 27.83 -35.61
N ASN A 36 50.25 27.52 -36.45
CA ASN A 36 49.43 28.54 -37.12
C ASN A 36 48.61 29.39 -36.12
N ARG A 37 48.32 28.88 -34.91
CA ARG A 37 47.66 29.63 -33.82
C ARG A 37 48.53 30.77 -33.27
N PHE A 38 49.85 30.66 -33.29
CA PHE A 38 50.75 31.72 -32.80
C PHE A 38 51.06 32.79 -33.85
N LEU A 39 50.80 32.48 -35.12
CA LEU A 39 51.09 33.35 -36.27
C LEU A 39 49.84 34.03 -36.83
N THR A 40 48.66 33.60 -36.41
CA THR A 40 47.41 34.30 -36.62
C THR A 40 47.43 35.61 -35.82
N LYS A 41 46.99 36.72 -36.43
CA LYS A 41 46.94 38.00 -35.73
C LYS A 41 46.07 37.85 -34.49
N THR A 42 46.57 38.33 -33.35
CA THR A 42 45.79 38.34 -32.11
C THR A 42 44.56 39.22 -32.30
N ASP A 43 43.37 38.63 -32.31
CA ASP A 43 42.11 39.39 -32.38
C ASP A 43 41.72 39.87 -30.98
N LEU A 44 42.58 40.70 -30.38
CA LEU A 44 42.27 41.39 -29.13
C LEU A 44 41.27 42.50 -29.44
N ARG A 45 39.97 42.16 -29.42
CA ARG A 45 38.92 43.18 -29.34
C ARG A 45 38.94 43.81 -27.95
N ARG A 46 39.48 45.03 -27.85
CA ARG A 46 39.33 45.84 -26.64
C ARG A 46 37.89 46.36 -26.59
N ILE A 47 37.07 45.71 -25.77
CA ILE A 47 35.71 46.14 -25.49
C ILE A 47 35.78 47.12 -24.31
N PHE A 48 35.32 48.35 -24.52
CA PHE A 48 35.22 49.37 -23.49
C PHE A 48 33.74 49.68 -23.26
N GLY A 49 33.30 49.57 -22.01
CA GLY A 49 31.91 49.84 -21.68
C GLY A 49 31.60 49.71 -20.20
N THR A 50 30.35 49.99 -19.87
CA THR A 50 29.77 49.87 -18.54
C THR A 50 28.94 48.59 -18.46
N ILE A 51 29.08 47.84 -17.37
CA ILE A 51 28.25 46.66 -17.05
C ILE A 51 27.12 47.11 -16.14
N GLY A 52 25.89 46.64 -16.38
CA GLY A 52 24.70 47.01 -15.62
C GLY A 52 23.80 48.01 -16.36
N LEU A 53 22.90 48.68 -15.64
CA LEU A 53 21.85 49.51 -16.26
C LEU A 53 22.41 50.59 -17.19
N LYS A 54 21.79 50.72 -18.37
CA LYS A 54 22.09 51.79 -19.32
C LYS A 54 21.93 53.14 -18.65
N ASN A 55 22.97 53.99 -18.73
CA ASN A 55 22.85 55.38 -18.33
C ASN A 55 21.93 56.12 -19.30
N LEU A 56 20.66 56.31 -18.91
CA LEU A 56 19.64 56.95 -19.72
C LEU A 56 19.94 58.42 -20.06
N ARG A 57 20.94 59.04 -19.41
CA ARG A 57 21.38 60.42 -19.67
C ARG A 57 22.54 60.52 -20.64
N SER A 58 23.14 59.39 -21.04
CA SER A 58 24.23 59.35 -22.02
C SER A 58 23.66 59.20 -23.43
N SER A 59 24.07 60.09 -24.35
CA SER A 59 23.73 59.98 -25.77
C SER A 59 24.51 58.90 -26.52
N VAL A 60 25.56 58.36 -25.89
CA VAL A 60 26.36 57.25 -26.40
C VAL A 60 26.05 56.01 -25.57
N VAL A 61 25.65 54.91 -26.22
CA VAL A 61 25.45 53.61 -25.58
C VAL A 61 26.83 53.04 -25.28
N SER A 62 27.26 53.16 -24.01
CA SER A 62 28.50 52.55 -23.53
C SER A 62 28.27 51.20 -22.87
N GLN A 63 27.04 50.68 -22.84
CA GLN A 63 26.76 49.39 -22.22
C GLN A 63 27.36 48.28 -23.07
N ILE A 64 28.02 47.31 -22.42
CA ILE A 64 28.50 46.12 -23.13
C ILE A 64 27.27 45.32 -23.57
N GLU A 65 27.25 44.89 -24.83
CA GLU A 65 26.18 44.04 -25.38
C GLU A 65 26.47 42.57 -25.10
N GLU A 66 25.46 41.86 -24.58
CA GLU A 66 25.42 40.43 -24.32
C GLU A 66 24.64 39.72 -25.43
N ASP A 67 24.93 38.43 -25.61
CA ASP A 67 24.33 37.64 -26.71
C ASP A 67 22.83 37.35 -26.53
N ASP A 68 22.31 37.45 -25.30
CA ASP A 68 20.93 37.08 -24.95
C ASP A 68 20.17 38.28 -24.35
N PRO A 69 18.91 38.56 -24.77
CA PRO A 69 18.13 39.69 -24.25
C PRO A 69 17.89 39.66 -22.74
N HIS A 70 17.73 38.48 -22.13
CA HIS A 70 17.58 38.34 -20.69
C HIS A 70 18.91 38.62 -19.98
N ARG A 71 20.03 38.08 -20.49
CA ARG A 71 21.38 38.43 -19.97
C ARG A 71 21.71 39.92 -20.12
N GLN A 72 21.28 40.55 -21.21
CA GLN A 72 21.42 41.98 -21.43
C GLN A 72 20.65 42.81 -20.40
N ALA A 73 19.43 42.39 -20.06
CA ALA A 73 18.59 43.06 -19.06
C ALA A 73 19.12 42.88 -17.63
N PHE A 74 19.78 41.75 -17.34
CA PHE A 74 20.16 41.31 -15.99
C PHE A 74 21.68 41.06 -15.83
N GLN A 75 22.53 41.95 -16.37
CA GLN A 75 24.00 41.79 -16.35
C GLN A 75 24.66 41.69 -14.96
N LEU A 76 23.99 42.16 -13.90
CA LEU A 76 24.47 42.12 -12.52
C LEU A 76 23.54 41.32 -11.60
N GLN A 77 22.80 40.34 -12.14
CA GLN A 77 21.97 39.50 -11.30
C GLN A 77 22.80 38.62 -10.37
N PRO A 78 22.36 38.42 -9.11
CA PRO A 78 22.92 37.37 -8.28
C PRO A 78 22.64 36.01 -8.91
N LEU A 79 23.62 35.13 -8.91
CA LEU A 79 23.49 33.75 -9.38
C LEU A 79 23.46 32.81 -8.18
N LEU A 80 22.69 31.74 -8.29
CA LEU A 80 22.67 30.69 -7.29
C LEU A 80 23.98 29.91 -7.37
N PHE A 81 24.70 29.82 -6.27
CA PHE A 81 25.91 29.02 -6.18
C PHE A 81 25.63 27.78 -5.33
N LYS A 82 25.90 26.60 -5.85
CA LYS A 82 25.85 25.33 -5.09
C LYS A 82 27.07 24.50 -5.38
N ARG A 83 27.66 23.90 -4.35
CA ARG A 83 28.76 22.93 -4.47
C ARG A 83 28.19 21.55 -4.24
N ILE A 84 28.27 20.67 -5.24
CA ILE A 84 27.89 19.27 -5.12
C ILE A 84 29.19 18.45 -5.19
N ALA A 85 29.57 17.85 -4.07
CA ALA A 85 30.87 17.21 -3.88
C ALA A 85 32.04 18.14 -4.23
N THR A 86 32.79 17.86 -5.30
CA THR A 86 33.95 18.64 -5.76
C THR A 86 33.63 19.61 -6.89
N ILE A 87 32.37 19.69 -7.34
CA ILE A 87 31.97 20.48 -8.50
C ILE A 87 31.15 21.69 -8.03
N ASP A 88 31.57 22.87 -8.49
CA ASP A 88 30.86 24.13 -8.29
C ASP A 88 29.87 24.36 -9.44
N HIS A 89 28.59 24.46 -9.09
CA HIS A 89 27.50 24.78 -10.01
C HIS A 89 27.02 26.21 -9.77
N ILE A 90 26.77 26.92 -10.87
CA ILE A 90 26.24 28.27 -10.86
C ILE A 90 25.01 28.29 -11.74
N ASP A 91 23.85 28.55 -11.14
CA ASP A 91 22.56 28.56 -11.83
C ASP A 91 21.98 29.99 -11.86
N SER A 92 21.47 30.42 -13.02
CA SER A 92 20.77 31.69 -13.17
C SER A 92 19.27 31.55 -12.93
N TRP A 93 18.56 32.66 -12.74
CA TRP A 93 17.10 32.63 -12.66
C TRP A 93 16.45 32.00 -13.90
N LYS A 94 17.05 32.19 -15.09
CA LYS A 94 16.56 31.55 -16.32
C LYS A 94 16.69 30.02 -16.28
N ASP A 95 17.74 29.50 -15.64
CA ASP A 95 17.93 28.05 -15.48
C ASP A 95 16.88 27.47 -14.52
N VAL A 96 16.54 28.20 -13.45
CA VAL A 96 15.44 27.85 -12.55
C VAL A 96 14.10 27.80 -13.30
N LEU A 97 13.80 28.80 -14.14
CA LEU A 97 12.58 28.81 -14.95
C LEU A 97 12.54 27.66 -15.96
N ASN A 98 13.68 27.30 -16.55
CA ASN A 98 13.75 26.18 -17.47
C ASN A 98 13.49 24.84 -16.75
N GLU A 99 13.99 24.69 -15.52
CA GLU A 99 13.73 23.50 -14.70
C GLU A 99 12.26 23.41 -14.27
N LEU A 100 11.64 24.53 -13.89
CA LEU A 100 10.20 24.58 -13.60
C LEU A 100 9.35 24.20 -14.81
N SER A 101 9.72 24.68 -16.01
CA SER A 101 9.07 24.26 -17.25
C SER A 101 9.27 22.77 -17.53
N ARG A 102 10.43 22.20 -17.18
CA ARG A 102 10.70 20.74 -17.29
C ARG A 102 9.83 19.93 -16.35
N LEU A 103 9.50 20.49 -15.18
CA LEU A 103 8.57 19.92 -14.19
C LEU A 103 7.09 20.24 -14.50
N ASN A 104 6.80 20.66 -15.74
CA ASN A 104 5.46 20.95 -16.24
C ASN A 104 4.72 22.09 -15.49
N VAL A 105 5.47 23.01 -14.86
CA VAL A 105 4.91 24.22 -14.25
C VAL A 105 4.72 25.31 -15.31
N ASP A 106 3.53 25.89 -15.38
CA ASP A 106 3.22 27.03 -16.26
C ASP A 106 3.98 28.30 -15.80
N ILE A 107 5.09 28.59 -16.50
CA ILE A 107 5.94 29.75 -16.27
C ILE A 107 5.30 31.07 -16.69
N ASP A 108 4.27 31.07 -17.54
CA ASP A 108 3.58 32.31 -17.93
C ASP A 108 2.66 32.81 -16.80
N ARG A 109 2.36 31.94 -15.83
CA ARG A 109 1.59 32.25 -14.61
C ARG A 109 2.44 32.69 -13.41
N ILE A 110 3.73 32.99 -13.58
CA ILE A 110 4.60 33.54 -12.51
C ILE A 110 3.93 34.67 -11.71
N PRO A 111 3.19 35.63 -12.30
CA PRO A 111 2.54 36.68 -11.53
C PRO A 111 1.46 36.17 -10.53
N LEU A 112 0.91 34.97 -10.75
CA LEU A 112 -0.10 34.37 -9.88
C LEU A 112 0.54 33.62 -8.70
N TRP A 113 1.54 32.78 -8.96
CA TRP A 113 2.18 31.95 -7.94
C TRP A 113 3.43 32.60 -7.32
N GLY A 114 4.17 33.41 -8.08
CA GLY A 114 5.38 34.10 -7.63
C GLY A 114 5.13 35.35 -6.79
N ASN A 115 3.88 35.81 -6.71
CA ASN A 115 3.45 36.92 -5.86
C ASN A 115 2.70 36.46 -4.59
N ALA A 116 2.65 35.14 -4.36
CA ALA A 116 2.05 34.60 -3.15
C ALA A 116 2.94 34.93 -1.94
N VAL A 117 2.39 35.67 -0.98
CA VAL A 117 3.11 36.10 0.24
C VAL A 117 3.20 35.01 1.31
N SER A 118 2.42 33.94 1.14
CA SER A 118 2.38 32.77 2.01
C SER A 118 2.37 31.51 1.15
N PHE A 119 3.05 30.46 1.62
CA PHE A 119 2.81 29.12 1.09
C PHE A 119 1.32 28.81 1.23
N ASN A 120 0.67 28.53 0.10
CA ASN A 120 -0.75 28.16 0.02
C ASN A 120 -1.02 26.71 0.45
N TRP A 121 0.01 26.01 0.95
CA TRP A 121 -0.17 24.68 1.49
C TRP A 121 -0.79 24.79 2.90
N ALA A 122 -2.11 24.64 2.92
CA ALA A 122 -2.88 24.37 4.11
C ALA A 122 -3.01 22.84 4.24
N PRO A 123 -2.24 22.17 5.12
CA PRO A 123 -2.46 20.74 5.38
C PRO A 123 -3.93 20.53 5.80
N PRO A 124 -4.55 19.40 5.44
CA PRO A 124 -5.95 19.12 5.73
C PRO A 124 -6.10 18.70 7.21
N ILE A 125 -5.82 19.63 8.13
CA ILE A 125 -5.86 19.43 9.57
C ILE A 125 -6.73 20.52 10.24
N ASP A 126 -7.29 20.19 11.40
CA ASP A 126 -8.00 21.14 12.25
C ASP A 126 -7.01 22.06 12.98
N TYR A 127 -6.91 23.30 12.47
CA TYR A 127 -6.05 24.32 13.05
C TYR A 127 -6.47 24.75 14.46
N ASP A 128 -7.76 24.65 14.81
CA ASP A 128 -8.23 25.02 16.14
C ASP A 128 -7.77 24.00 17.18
N LYS A 129 -7.87 22.71 16.87
CA LYS A 129 -7.36 21.64 17.74
C LYS A 129 -5.83 21.65 17.85
N LEU A 130 -5.12 22.08 16.82
CA LEU A 130 -3.66 22.24 16.85
C LEU A 130 -3.20 23.42 17.71
N ILE A 131 -3.80 24.60 17.52
CA ILE A 131 -3.36 25.86 18.14
C ILE A 131 -3.96 26.02 19.53
N ASN A 132 -5.25 25.70 19.67
CA ASN A 132 -6.03 25.85 20.90
C ASN A 132 -6.23 24.51 21.63
N PHE A 133 -5.34 23.53 21.43
CA PHE A 133 -5.41 22.19 22.05
C PHE A 133 -5.70 22.22 23.56
N THR A 134 -5.19 23.23 24.27
CA THR A 134 -5.41 23.38 25.72
C THR A 134 -6.88 23.61 26.11
N ASN A 135 -7.77 23.91 25.17
CA ASN A 135 -9.21 24.01 25.37
C ASN A 135 -9.96 22.71 25.05
N TYR A 136 -9.27 21.66 24.61
CA TYR A 136 -9.87 20.36 24.28
C TYR A 136 -9.63 19.33 25.38
N PHE A 137 -10.63 18.47 25.58
CA PHE A 137 -10.68 17.44 26.60
C PHE A 137 -11.14 16.12 25.98
N TRP A 138 -10.49 15.02 26.33
CA TRP A 138 -10.90 13.66 25.97
C TRP A 138 -12.03 13.23 26.90
N PHE A 139 -13.20 12.95 26.34
CA PHE A 139 -14.39 12.56 27.08
C PHE A 139 -15.14 11.45 26.36
N ASP A 140 -15.11 10.26 26.95
CA ASP A 140 -15.90 9.12 26.50
C ASP A 140 -17.05 8.85 27.49
N PRO A 141 -18.32 8.98 27.07
CA PRO A 141 -19.46 8.74 27.95
C PRO A 141 -19.69 7.26 28.27
N GLU A 142 -19.13 6.33 27.48
CA GLU A 142 -19.31 4.88 27.66
C GLU A 142 -18.17 4.25 28.48
N ASP A 143 -16.95 4.79 28.37
CA ASP A 143 -15.79 4.36 29.16
C ASP A 143 -14.99 5.53 29.76
N PRO A 144 -15.20 5.89 31.04
CA PRO A 144 -14.43 6.92 31.73
C PRO A 144 -12.92 6.62 31.87
N ALA A 145 -12.51 5.36 31.69
CA ALA A 145 -11.10 4.96 31.71
C ALA A 145 -10.41 5.10 30.33
N SER A 146 -11.16 5.40 29.27
CA SER A 146 -10.65 5.62 27.91
C SER A 146 -9.56 6.70 27.88
N ARG A 147 -8.54 6.49 27.05
CA ARG A 147 -7.39 7.39 26.90
C ARG A 147 -7.16 7.74 25.42
N PRO A 148 -6.74 8.97 25.11
CA PRO A 148 -6.44 9.36 23.73
C PRO A 148 -5.23 8.59 23.19
N GLN A 149 -5.37 8.02 22.00
CA GLN A 149 -4.30 7.33 21.27
C GLN A 149 -3.77 8.22 20.14
N TYR A 150 -2.47 8.13 19.83
CA TYR A 150 -1.83 8.92 18.77
C TYR A 150 -1.66 8.10 17.49
N ILE A 151 -2.12 8.64 16.37
CA ILE A 151 -2.11 7.98 15.06
C ILE A 151 -0.93 8.51 14.23
N THR A 152 -0.32 7.64 13.42
CA THR A 152 0.64 8.04 12.39
C THR A 152 0.03 7.82 11.01
N ILE A 153 0.25 8.73 10.07
CA ILE A 153 -0.14 8.56 8.68
C ILE A 153 0.99 7.86 7.95
N LYS A 154 0.69 6.71 7.35
CA LYS A 154 1.55 6.10 6.33
C LYS A 154 0.96 6.38 4.95
N ASP A 155 1.79 6.26 3.92
CA ASP A 155 1.32 6.24 2.54
C ASP A 155 0.55 4.93 2.27
N PRO A 156 -0.68 4.98 1.73
CA PRO A 156 -1.52 3.80 1.53
C PRO A 156 -0.88 2.79 0.58
N CYS A 157 -0.21 3.27 -0.46
CA CYS A 157 0.48 2.41 -1.41
C CYS A 157 1.66 1.67 -0.76
N THR A 158 2.54 2.40 -0.08
CA THR A 158 3.70 1.84 0.60
C THR A 158 3.30 0.81 1.67
N ALA A 159 2.18 1.04 2.35
CA ALA A 159 1.64 0.10 3.33
C ALA A 159 1.11 -1.18 2.66
N ALA A 160 0.34 -1.06 1.58
CA ALA A 160 -0.20 -2.20 0.86
C ALA A 160 0.91 -3.04 0.18
N GLU A 161 1.93 -2.39 -0.39
CA GLU A 161 3.13 -3.07 -0.90
C GLU A 161 3.88 -3.84 0.19
N ALA A 162 4.01 -3.27 1.39
CA ALA A 162 4.64 -3.94 2.52
C ALA A 162 3.85 -5.18 2.98
N ARG A 163 2.51 -5.11 3.01
CA ARG A 163 1.63 -6.25 3.35
C ARG A 163 1.76 -7.38 2.34
N VAL A 164 1.70 -7.08 1.04
CA VAL A 164 1.92 -8.06 -0.03
C VAL A 164 3.30 -8.69 0.10
N SER A 165 4.34 -7.88 0.29
CA SER A 165 5.71 -8.38 0.42
C SER A 165 5.88 -9.26 1.67
N GLN A 166 5.28 -8.90 2.80
CA GLN A 166 5.34 -9.68 4.02
C GLN A 166 4.60 -11.01 3.87
N LYS A 167 3.33 -10.97 3.42
CA LYS A 167 2.50 -12.16 3.29
C LYS A 167 3.06 -13.13 2.24
N ASN A 168 3.63 -12.63 1.15
CA ASN A 168 4.32 -13.47 0.17
C ASN A 168 5.54 -14.20 0.77
N VAL A 169 6.29 -13.54 1.68
CA VAL A 169 7.40 -14.18 2.40
C VAL A 169 6.89 -15.23 3.40
N GLU A 170 5.81 -14.93 4.13
CA GLU A 170 5.16 -15.88 5.05
C GLU A 170 4.66 -17.13 4.30
N LEU A 171 3.92 -16.95 3.20
CA LEU A 171 3.40 -18.05 2.36
C LEU A 171 4.52 -18.83 1.66
N SER A 172 5.56 -18.15 1.18
CA SER A 172 6.72 -18.83 0.57
C SER A 172 7.48 -19.72 1.58
N ALA A 173 7.40 -19.43 2.88
CA ALA A 173 8.05 -20.22 3.92
C ALA A 173 7.29 -21.52 4.25
N VAL A 174 5.96 -21.52 4.15
CA VAL A 174 5.11 -22.69 4.45
C VAL A 174 4.66 -23.47 3.20
N GLY A 175 4.55 -22.82 2.06
CA GLY A 175 3.94 -23.34 0.83
C GLY A 175 2.58 -22.69 0.53
N PHE A 176 2.21 -22.64 -0.74
CA PHE A 176 0.95 -22.03 -1.18
C PHE A 176 -0.24 -23.00 -1.15
N THR A 177 0.04 -24.30 -1.20
CA THR A 177 -0.98 -25.35 -1.27
C THR A 177 -0.68 -26.46 -0.27
N HIS A 178 -1.68 -26.86 0.51
CA HIS A 178 -1.56 -27.87 1.55
C HIS A 178 -2.59 -28.98 1.36
N PRO A 179 -2.18 -30.24 1.13
CA PRO A 179 -3.11 -31.36 1.02
C PRO A 179 -3.92 -31.56 2.30
N ILE A 180 -5.23 -31.77 2.13
CA ILE A 180 -6.14 -32.08 3.23
C ILE A 180 -5.86 -33.51 3.71
N THR A 181 -5.52 -33.67 4.99
CA THR A 181 -5.23 -34.98 5.59
C THR A 181 -6.44 -35.60 6.27
N ASP A 182 -7.32 -34.79 6.84
CA ASP A 182 -8.59 -35.25 7.42
C ASP A 182 -9.69 -34.18 7.38
N VAL A 183 -10.94 -34.61 7.48
CA VAL A 183 -12.13 -33.75 7.46
C VAL A 183 -13.14 -34.23 8.52
N ASP A 184 -13.50 -33.36 9.45
CA ASP A 184 -14.51 -33.62 10.47
C ASP A 184 -15.74 -32.73 10.30
N ILE A 185 -16.82 -33.29 9.76
CA ILE A 185 -18.08 -32.58 9.48
C ILE A 185 -18.75 -32.07 10.77
N PRO A 186 -18.97 -32.91 11.83
CA PRO A 186 -19.57 -32.45 13.09
C PRO A 186 -18.95 -31.19 13.69
N THR A 187 -17.64 -31.01 13.55
CA THR A 187 -16.92 -29.87 14.11
C THR A 187 -16.57 -28.80 13.06
N SER A 188 -16.89 -29.04 11.79
CA SER A 188 -16.48 -28.21 10.64
C SER A 188 -14.98 -27.94 10.64
N THR A 189 -14.20 -29.02 10.72
CA THR A 189 -12.72 -28.95 10.83
C THR A 189 -12.05 -29.59 9.62
N PHE A 190 -11.04 -28.90 9.08
CA PHE A 190 -10.04 -29.45 8.18
C PHE A 190 -8.72 -29.71 8.93
N GLU A 191 -8.05 -30.82 8.64
CA GLU A 191 -6.70 -31.08 9.13
C GLU A 191 -5.69 -31.08 7.99
N VAL A 192 -4.54 -30.47 8.23
CA VAL A 192 -3.43 -30.40 7.28
C VAL A 192 -2.09 -30.59 7.98
N SER A 193 -1.12 -31.17 7.26
CA SER A 193 0.24 -31.34 7.77
C SER A 193 1.03 -30.02 7.75
N GLY A 194 1.82 -29.78 8.80
CA GLY A 194 2.62 -28.58 9.00
C GLY A 194 1.96 -27.57 9.95
N ASP A 195 2.71 -26.51 10.28
CA ASP A 195 2.21 -25.41 11.11
C ASP A 195 1.70 -24.28 10.22
N LEU A 196 0.37 -24.13 10.17
CA LEU A 196 -0.31 -23.02 9.50
C LEU A 196 -1.02 -22.10 10.50
N SER A 197 -0.85 -22.31 11.81
CA SER A 197 -1.60 -21.58 12.84
C SER A 197 -1.33 -20.07 12.86
N GLY A 198 -0.14 -19.65 12.41
CA GLY A 198 0.22 -18.24 12.26
C GLY A 198 -0.25 -17.60 10.95
N ILE A 199 -0.72 -18.39 9.97
CA ILE A 199 -1.14 -17.94 8.63
C ILE A 199 -2.65 -18.06 8.43
N LEU A 200 -3.32 -18.89 9.22
CA LEU A 200 -4.76 -19.07 9.25
C LEU A 200 -5.29 -18.65 10.61
N SER A 201 -5.23 -17.36 10.88
CA SER A 201 -5.80 -16.70 12.05
C SER A 201 -7.32 -16.58 11.91
N VAL A 202 -8.00 -16.27 13.02
CA VAL A 202 -9.45 -16.06 13.04
C VAL A 202 -9.84 -14.95 12.05
N GLY A 203 -10.80 -15.25 11.16
CA GLY A 203 -11.30 -14.34 10.12
C GLY A 203 -10.58 -14.44 8.78
N GLU A 204 -9.40 -15.05 8.69
CA GLU A 204 -8.72 -15.26 7.40
C GLU A 204 -9.50 -16.27 6.54
N GLN A 205 -9.49 -16.06 5.21
CA GLN A 205 -10.13 -16.94 4.24
C GLN A 205 -9.11 -17.78 3.49
N PHE A 206 -9.50 -19.00 3.13
CA PHE A 206 -8.75 -19.86 2.21
C PHE A 206 -9.71 -20.58 1.27
N GLU A 207 -9.19 -21.10 0.17
CA GLU A 207 -9.99 -21.88 -0.78
C GLU A 207 -9.63 -23.36 -0.70
N VAL A 208 -10.62 -24.24 -0.81
CA VAL A 208 -10.40 -25.66 -1.03
C VAL A 208 -10.60 -25.94 -2.51
N THR A 209 -9.64 -26.63 -3.13
CA THR A 209 -9.72 -27.02 -4.55
C THR A 209 -9.39 -28.50 -4.75
N GLY A 210 -10.02 -29.15 -5.74
CA GLY A 210 -9.77 -30.54 -6.10
C GLY A 210 -10.30 -31.57 -5.09
N SER A 211 -11.24 -31.15 -4.23
CA SER A 211 -11.96 -31.97 -3.27
C SER A 211 -13.26 -32.52 -3.85
N ALA A 212 -13.68 -33.69 -3.39
CA ALA A 212 -14.94 -34.30 -3.80
C ALA A 212 -16.08 -33.72 -2.95
N GLY A 213 -16.53 -32.51 -3.29
CA GLY A 213 -17.73 -31.87 -2.73
C GLY A 213 -17.49 -30.82 -1.64
N ASN A 214 -16.24 -30.38 -1.44
CA ASN A 214 -15.90 -29.30 -0.52
C ASN A 214 -15.24 -28.09 -1.22
N ASP A 215 -15.20 -28.05 -2.56
CA ASP A 215 -14.50 -26.99 -3.31
C ASP A 215 -15.25 -25.65 -3.22
N ARG A 216 -14.66 -24.69 -2.51
CA ARG A 216 -15.12 -23.30 -2.31
C ARG A 216 -14.20 -22.58 -1.31
N LYS A 217 -14.52 -21.31 -1.03
CA LYS A 217 -13.90 -20.51 0.03
C LYS A 217 -14.45 -20.84 1.41
N TYR A 218 -13.59 -20.77 2.43
CA TYR A 218 -13.91 -20.96 3.83
C TYR A 218 -13.27 -19.88 4.70
N THR A 219 -13.96 -19.48 5.75
CA THR A 219 -13.53 -18.48 6.73
C THR A 219 -13.12 -19.16 8.02
N VAL A 220 -11.91 -18.87 8.50
CA VAL A 220 -11.35 -19.50 9.70
C VAL A 220 -12.02 -18.96 10.98
N VAL A 221 -12.55 -19.86 11.80
CA VAL A 221 -13.06 -19.57 13.15
C VAL A 221 -11.96 -19.75 14.19
N SER A 222 -11.11 -20.76 14.01
CA SER A 222 -9.92 -20.98 14.82
C SER A 222 -8.95 -21.92 14.14
N SER A 223 -7.65 -21.75 14.38
CA SER A 223 -6.63 -22.73 14.00
C SER A 223 -5.79 -23.11 15.23
N SER A 224 -5.35 -24.36 15.28
CA SER A 224 -4.49 -24.86 16.36
C SER A 224 -3.48 -25.84 15.80
N TYR A 225 -2.20 -25.62 16.09
CA TYR A 225 -1.11 -26.51 15.69
C TYR A 225 -0.70 -27.45 16.84
N ASP A 226 -0.63 -28.75 16.54
CA ASP A 226 -0.06 -29.77 17.42
C ASP A 226 1.34 -30.16 16.93
N ALA A 227 2.36 -29.74 17.68
CA ALA A 227 3.77 -30.01 17.38
C ALA A 227 4.17 -31.50 17.50
N VAL A 228 3.35 -32.35 18.14
CA VAL A 228 3.63 -33.78 18.29
C VAL A 228 3.19 -34.55 17.05
N THR A 229 2.01 -34.24 16.50
CA THR A 229 1.47 -34.86 15.30
C THR A 229 1.88 -34.14 14.02
N ASN A 230 2.39 -32.91 14.15
CA ASN A 230 2.71 -32.00 13.05
C ASN A 230 1.48 -31.70 12.17
N ILE A 231 0.32 -31.52 12.81
CA ILE A 231 -0.96 -31.23 12.16
C ILE A 231 -1.48 -29.89 12.66
N THR A 232 -2.01 -29.09 11.74
CA THR A 232 -2.85 -27.93 12.05
C THR A 232 -4.31 -28.33 11.85
N SER A 233 -5.13 -28.14 12.88
CA SER A 233 -6.58 -28.29 12.83
C SER A 233 -7.22 -26.91 12.63
N ILE A 234 -8.05 -26.77 11.60
CA ILE A 234 -8.64 -25.50 11.16
C ILE A 234 -10.16 -25.63 11.21
N VAL A 235 -10.79 -24.91 12.14
CA VAL A 235 -12.26 -24.84 12.26
C VAL A 235 -12.75 -23.71 11.38
N VAL A 236 -13.75 -23.97 10.55
CA VAL A 236 -14.31 -23.01 9.59
C VAL A 236 -15.76 -22.66 9.92
N ASN A 237 -16.20 -21.50 9.44
CA ASN A 237 -17.55 -21.00 9.69
C ASN A 237 -18.61 -21.68 8.80
N GLU A 238 -18.22 -22.04 7.57
CA GLU A 238 -19.10 -22.63 6.57
C GLU A 238 -19.25 -24.15 6.77
N THR A 239 -20.44 -24.69 6.47
CA THR A 239 -20.74 -26.11 6.68
C THR A 239 -20.03 -27.04 5.70
N ILE A 240 -19.13 -27.89 6.16
CA ILE A 240 -18.46 -28.89 5.32
C ILE A 240 -19.46 -29.95 4.83
N SER A 241 -19.47 -30.22 3.52
CA SER A 241 -20.52 -31.03 2.87
C SER A 241 -20.12 -32.49 2.63
N SER A 242 -18.82 -32.79 2.59
CA SER A 242 -18.28 -34.13 2.29
C SER A 242 -17.21 -34.54 3.31
N PRO A 243 -17.20 -35.80 3.80
CA PRO A 243 -16.19 -36.28 4.76
C PRO A 243 -14.92 -36.79 4.06
N ILE A 244 -14.81 -36.64 2.74
CA ILE A 244 -13.69 -37.18 1.96
C ILE A 244 -12.50 -36.23 2.12
N SER A 245 -11.40 -36.74 2.68
CA SER A 245 -10.12 -36.03 2.81
C SER A 245 -9.30 -36.09 1.51
N ASN A 246 -9.79 -35.36 0.50
CA ASN A 246 -9.07 -35.10 -0.75
C ASN A 246 -9.13 -33.60 -1.08
N GLY A 247 -8.31 -33.19 -2.05
CA GLY A 247 -8.13 -31.79 -2.40
C GLY A 247 -7.01 -31.13 -1.60
N VAL A 248 -6.84 -29.84 -1.85
CA VAL A 248 -5.82 -29.01 -1.21
C VAL A 248 -6.48 -27.75 -0.67
N ILE A 249 -5.94 -27.25 0.45
CA ILE A 249 -6.13 -25.87 0.88
C ILE A 249 -5.18 -25.01 0.06
N ASP A 250 -5.74 -24.09 -0.71
CA ASP A 250 -5.04 -23.11 -1.50
C ASP A 250 -5.04 -21.76 -0.79
N LEU A 251 -3.84 -21.27 -0.47
CA LEU A 251 -3.59 -20.01 0.22
C LEU A 251 -3.25 -18.88 -0.75
N THR A 252 -3.18 -19.14 -2.06
CA THR A 252 -2.93 -18.10 -3.07
C THR A 252 -3.97 -16.99 -3.02
N ILE A 253 -5.21 -17.34 -2.67
CA ILE A 253 -6.32 -16.40 -2.50
C ILE A 253 -6.02 -15.27 -1.50
N ILE A 254 -5.27 -15.56 -0.41
CA ILE A 254 -4.86 -14.56 0.58
C ILE A 254 -3.92 -13.54 -0.07
N LEU A 255 -3.01 -14.01 -0.92
CA LEU A 255 -2.08 -13.13 -1.62
C LEU A 255 -2.79 -12.34 -2.73
N ASP A 256 -3.72 -12.97 -3.45
CA ASP A 256 -4.49 -12.32 -4.51
C ASP A 256 -5.37 -11.19 -3.96
N GLU A 257 -6.00 -11.39 -2.79
CA GLU A 257 -6.77 -10.36 -2.11
C GLU A 257 -5.89 -9.18 -1.67
N LEU A 258 -4.69 -9.44 -1.14
CA LEU A 258 -3.74 -8.37 -0.80
C LEU A 258 -3.17 -7.66 -2.03
N LEU A 259 -2.94 -8.38 -3.13
CA LEU A 259 -2.51 -7.81 -4.40
C LEU A 259 -3.59 -6.91 -4.99
N PHE A 260 -4.86 -7.32 -4.86
CA PHE A 260 -6.02 -6.53 -5.23
C PHE A 260 -6.08 -5.22 -4.40
N GLN A 261 -5.99 -5.32 -3.07
CA GLN A 261 -5.96 -4.15 -2.17
C GLN A 261 -4.78 -3.20 -2.48
N ARG A 262 -3.59 -3.74 -2.78
CA ARG A 262 -2.44 -2.94 -3.23
C ARG A 262 -2.75 -2.21 -4.54
N ASN A 263 -3.37 -2.88 -5.50
CA ASN A 263 -3.69 -2.24 -6.78
C ASN A 263 -4.71 -1.10 -6.61
N CYS A 264 -5.71 -1.29 -5.75
CA CYS A 264 -6.62 -0.24 -5.30
C CYS A 264 -5.87 0.94 -4.66
N ALA A 265 -4.95 0.68 -3.72
CA ALA A 265 -4.25 1.71 -2.96
C ALA A 265 -3.13 2.45 -3.73
N CYS A 266 -2.44 1.80 -4.66
CA CYS A 266 -1.25 2.32 -5.34
C CYS A 266 -1.52 2.94 -6.70
N PHE A 267 -2.45 2.36 -7.46
CA PHE A 267 -2.62 2.69 -8.87
C PHE A 267 -3.98 3.33 -9.15
N GLY A 268 -4.77 3.59 -8.10
CA GLY A 268 -6.10 4.18 -8.22
C GLY A 268 -7.02 3.31 -9.05
N GLY A 269 -6.93 1.99 -8.90
CA GLY A 269 -7.68 1.00 -9.68
C GLY A 269 -9.17 0.91 -9.33
N ALA A 270 -9.87 2.05 -9.31
CA ALA A 270 -11.12 2.07 -10.04
C ALA A 270 -10.75 2.27 -11.52
N GLY A 271 -11.55 1.75 -12.44
CA GLY A 271 -11.45 2.19 -13.81
C GLY A 271 -11.49 3.72 -13.89
N TRP A 272 -11.00 4.27 -14.99
CA TRP A 272 -11.36 5.63 -15.36
C TRP A 272 -12.83 5.65 -15.82
N ASP A 273 -13.78 5.31 -14.96
CA ASP A 273 -15.21 5.20 -15.31
C ASP A 273 -16.18 5.95 -14.38
N GLU A 274 -15.67 6.83 -13.50
CA GLU A 274 -16.52 7.91 -12.94
C GLU A 274 -16.85 8.95 -14.04
N GLU A 275 -17.98 8.73 -14.73
CA GLU A 275 -18.90 9.69 -15.40
C GLU A 275 -19.29 9.32 -16.84
N GLU A 276 -20.59 9.02 -17.04
CA GLU A 276 -21.44 9.19 -18.23
C GLU A 276 -20.98 8.66 -19.61
N TRP A 277 -19.80 8.04 -19.73
CA TRP A 277 -19.26 7.51 -20.98
C TRP A 277 -18.65 6.11 -20.79
N ASP A 278 -19.33 5.22 -20.08
CA ASP A 278 -19.01 3.78 -20.18
C ASP A 278 -19.37 3.26 -21.58
N ASP A 279 -18.49 2.44 -22.13
CA ASP A 279 -18.64 1.66 -23.34
C ASP A 279 -19.13 0.22 -23.07
N ASN A 280 -19.51 -0.07 -21.83
CA ASN A 280 -20.09 -1.32 -21.33
C ASN A 280 -21.61 -1.16 -21.14
N ASN A 281 -22.26 -0.70 -22.19
CA ASN A 281 -23.72 -0.67 -22.36
C ASN A 281 -24.26 -2.11 -22.47
N ILE A 282 -24.10 -2.90 -21.40
CA ILE A 282 -24.44 -4.32 -21.28
C ILE A 282 -25.74 -4.39 -20.48
N GLY A 283 -26.75 -5.07 -21.02
CA GLY A 283 -28.00 -5.30 -20.30
C GLY A 283 -27.84 -6.26 -19.13
N GLY A 284 -28.77 -6.20 -18.17
CA GLY A 284 -28.79 -7.09 -17.03
C GLY A 284 -28.94 -8.54 -17.48
N TYR A 285 -28.41 -9.48 -16.73
CA TYR A 285 -28.35 -10.88 -17.13
C TYR A 285 -28.53 -11.84 -15.96
N GLN A 286 -28.86 -13.09 -16.27
CA GLN A 286 -28.79 -14.19 -15.32
C GLN A 286 -28.17 -15.42 -15.98
N VAL A 287 -27.40 -16.16 -15.19
CA VAL A 287 -26.69 -17.35 -15.66
C VAL A 287 -27.37 -18.61 -15.15
N VAL A 288 -27.58 -19.54 -16.08
CA VAL A 288 -27.96 -20.92 -15.77
C VAL A 288 -26.68 -21.75 -15.74
N ASP A 289 -26.29 -22.17 -14.54
CA ASP A 289 -25.11 -23.00 -14.32
C ASP A 289 -25.41 -24.45 -14.73
N VAL A 290 -24.75 -24.89 -15.80
CA VAL A 290 -24.81 -26.26 -16.29
C VAL A 290 -23.45 -26.95 -16.18
N GLY A 291 -22.64 -26.55 -15.18
CA GLY A 291 -21.42 -27.25 -14.81
C GLY A 291 -20.19 -26.92 -15.63
N GLY A 292 -20.19 -25.78 -16.33
CA GLY A 292 -18.96 -25.18 -16.81
C GLY A 292 -18.30 -25.86 -18.04
N GLY A 293 -19.04 -26.69 -18.78
CA GLY A 293 -18.47 -27.51 -19.86
C GLY A 293 -19.42 -27.90 -20.98
N ALA A 294 -20.61 -27.29 -21.04
CA ALA A 294 -21.52 -27.52 -22.16
C ALA A 294 -21.06 -26.73 -23.38
N ILE A 295 -20.95 -27.39 -24.53
CA ILE A 295 -20.73 -26.75 -25.83
C ILE A 295 -21.98 -26.92 -26.69
N THR A 296 -22.08 -26.22 -27.81
CA THR A 296 -23.23 -26.30 -28.73
C THR A 296 -23.68 -27.72 -29.11
N THR A 297 -22.75 -28.68 -29.16
CA THR A 297 -23.05 -30.09 -29.50
C THR A 297 -23.37 -30.99 -28.30
N THR A 298 -23.24 -30.48 -27.07
CA THR A 298 -23.56 -31.23 -25.86
C THR A 298 -25.05 -31.60 -25.85
N PRO A 299 -25.42 -32.85 -25.53
CA PRO A 299 -26.83 -33.23 -25.37
C PRO A 299 -27.47 -32.55 -24.16
N THR A 300 -28.71 -32.07 -24.29
CA THR A 300 -29.46 -31.47 -23.16
C THR A 300 -29.94 -32.49 -22.14
N GLY A 301 -30.14 -33.74 -22.58
CA GLY A 301 -30.71 -34.81 -21.78
C GLY A 301 -32.23 -34.82 -21.69
N LEU A 302 -32.91 -33.86 -22.34
CA LEU A 302 -34.37 -33.83 -22.43
C LEU A 302 -34.92 -35.04 -23.21
N THR A 303 -36.09 -35.54 -22.80
CA THR A 303 -36.74 -36.66 -23.50
C THR A 303 -37.05 -36.29 -24.94
N ASN A 304 -36.61 -37.13 -25.89
CA ASN A 304 -36.87 -36.93 -27.31
C ASN A 304 -38.30 -37.35 -27.68
N ASP A 305 -39.28 -36.62 -27.15
CA ASP A 305 -40.70 -36.82 -27.37
C ASP A 305 -41.45 -35.48 -27.37
N ALA A 306 -42.79 -35.55 -27.40
CA ALA A 306 -43.66 -34.37 -27.43
C ALA A 306 -43.90 -33.74 -26.04
N THR A 307 -43.10 -34.10 -25.02
CA THR A 307 -43.18 -33.45 -23.70
C THR A 307 -42.78 -31.99 -23.85
N VAL A 308 -43.55 -31.08 -23.25
CA VAL A 308 -43.27 -29.64 -23.26
C VAL A 308 -42.74 -29.26 -21.89
N PHE A 309 -41.57 -28.65 -21.87
CA PHE A 309 -40.88 -28.16 -20.69
C PHE A 309 -41.00 -26.63 -20.63
N THR A 310 -41.17 -26.08 -19.43
CA THR A 310 -41.60 -24.69 -19.21
C THR A 310 -40.76 -23.97 -18.16
N ALA A 311 -40.54 -22.68 -18.41
CA ALA A 311 -39.97 -21.72 -17.46
C ALA A 311 -40.64 -20.36 -17.65
N THR A 312 -40.47 -19.46 -16.69
CA THR A 312 -40.84 -18.04 -16.84
C THR A 312 -39.57 -17.21 -16.70
N ILE A 313 -39.34 -16.29 -17.62
CA ILE A 313 -38.19 -15.37 -17.58
C ILE A 313 -38.76 -13.95 -17.51
N ASP A 314 -38.54 -13.27 -16.41
CA ASP A 314 -38.77 -11.83 -16.29
C ASP A 314 -37.65 -11.10 -17.05
N VAL A 315 -38.03 -10.32 -18.07
CA VAL A 315 -37.15 -9.44 -18.83
C VAL A 315 -37.56 -7.99 -18.56
N ASP A 316 -36.73 -7.26 -17.82
CA ASP A 316 -36.91 -5.85 -17.47
C ASP A 316 -38.27 -5.55 -16.78
N GLY A 317 -38.76 -6.46 -15.94
CA GLY A 317 -40.03 -6.36 -15.22
C GLY A 317 -41.25 -6.88 -16.00
N ALA A 318 -41.03 -7.63 -17.08
CA ALA A 318 -42.07 -8.28 -17.88
C ALA A 318 -41.83 -9.80 -18.00
N ASP A 319 -42.67 -10.58 -17.34
CA ASP A 319 -42.69 -12.04 -17.42
C ASP A 319 -42.96 -12.57 -18.84
N GLN A 320 -42.06 -13.44 -19.31
CA GLN A 320 -42.19 -14.16 -20.57
C GLN A 320 -42.24 -15.67 -20.31
N ALA A 321 -43.28 -16.33 -20.83
CA ALA A 321 -43.44 -17.77 -20.69
C ALA A 321 -42.63 -18.50 -21.77
N ILE A 322 -41.73 -19.39 -21.33
CA ILE A 322 -40.92 -20.26 -22.18
C ILE A 322 -41.58 -21.63 -22.25
N ALA A 323 -41.72 -22.20 -23.45
CA ALA A 323 -42.34 -23.51 -23.66
C ALA A 323 -41.64 -24.31 -24.77
N ILE A 324 -40.74 -25.21 -24.38
CA ILE A 324 -39.86 -25.94 -25.31
C ILE A 324 -40.28 -27.41 -25.40
N THR A 325 -40.48 -27.91 -26.62
CA THR A 325 -40.78 -29.33 -26.84
C THR A 325 -39.48 -30.15 -26.78
N GLY A 326 -39.44 -31.22 -25.97
CA GLY A 326 -38.26 -32.04 -25.75
C GLY A 326 -37.58 -32.53 -27.03
N SER A 327 -38.36 -32.99 -28.02
CA SER A 327 -37.82 -33.41 -29.33
C SER A 327 -37.18 -32.28 -30.16
N ALA A 328 -37.46 -31.02 -29.85
CA ALA A 328 -36.92 -29.86 -30.54
C ALA A 328 -35.58 -29.38 -29.94
N ALA A 329 -35.31 -29.65 -28.66
CA ALA A 329 -34.11 -29.17 -27.95
C ALA A 329 -33.20 -30.32 -27.49
N GLN A 330 -32.64 -31.08 -28.43
CA GLN A 330 -31.82 -32.25 -28.14
C GLN A 330 -30.34 -31.93 -27.90
N THR A 331 -29.86 -30.79 -28.41
CA THR A 331 -28.53 -30.23 -28.12
C THR A 331 -28.65 -28.84 -27.49
N TYR A 332 -27.60 -28.37 -26.81
CA TYR A 332 -27.59 -27.01 -26.25
C TYR A 332 -27.73 -25.94 -27.34
N ALA A 333 -27.23 -26.18 -28.57
CA ALA A 333 -27.51 -25.30 -29.71
C ALA A 333 -29.01 -25.22 -30.03
N ASP A 334 -29.70 -26.36 -30.10
CA ASP A 334 -31.14 -26.39 -30.37
C ASP A 334 -31.93 -25.74 -29.23
N LEU A 335 -31.52 -25.95 -27.98
CA LEU A 335 -32.13 -25.32 -26.81
C LEU A 335 -32.03 -23.79 -26.85
N ILE A 336 -30.86 -23.24 -27.20
CA ILE A 336 -30.66 -21.79 -27.34
C ILE A 336 -31.53 -21.21 -28.46
N VAL A 337 -31.73 -21.94 -29.56
CA VAL A 337 -32.62 -21.51 -30.65
C VAL A 337 -34.08 -21.44 -30.17
N GLU A 338 -34.56 -22.47 -29.46
CA GLU A 338 -35.93 -22.49 -28.95
C GLU A 338 -36.14 -21.45 -27.84
N LEU A 339 -35.17 -21.24 -26.94
CA LEU A 339 -35.20 -20.15 -25.94
C LEU A 339 -35.34 -18.78 -26.60
N ASN A 340 -34.51 -18.48 -27.60
CA ASN A 340 -34.56 -17.20 -28.31
C ASN A 340 -35.81 -17.04 -29.19
N ALA A 341 -36.53 -18.11 -29.49
CA ALA A 341 -37.80 -18.02 -30.21
C ALA A 341 -38.93 -17.50 -29.32
N ASP A 342 -38.87 -17.80 -28.02
CA ASP A 342 -39.86 -17.38 -27.03
C ASP A 342 -39.47 -16.08 -26.30
N LEU A 343 -38.18 -15.71 -26.30
CA LEU A 343 -37.68 -14.45 -25.72
C LEU A 343 -37.86 -13.23 -26.64
N SER A 344 -38.16 -12.08 -26.02
CA SER A 344 -38.25 -10.77 -26.68
C SER A 344 -37.59 -9.69 -25.82
N GLY A 345 -36.63 -8.96 -26.37
CA GLY A 345 -35.90 -7.93 -25.61
C GLY A 345 -34.80 -8.51 -24.70
N ALA A 346 -34.49 -9.80 -24.86
CA ALA A 346 -33.36 -10.48 -24.25
C ALA A 346 -32.84 -11.54 -25.22
N THR A 347 -31.56 -11.87 -25.09
CA THR A 347 -30.87 -12.88 -25.89
C THR A 347 -30.29 -13.96 -24.97
N ALA A 348 -30.64 -15.21 -25.21
CA ALA A 348 -29.98 -16.38 -24.63
C ALA A 348 -28.76 -16.76 -25.47
N THR A 349 -27.61 -16.95 -24.83
CA THR A 349 -26.38 -17.40 -25.45
C THR A 349 -25.77 -18.52 -24.63
N LEU A 350 -25.00 -19.39 -25.30
CA LEU A 350 -24.08 -20.30 -24.63
C LEU A 350 -22.72 -19.60 -24.63
N CYS A 351 -22.10 -19.39 -23.46
CA CYS A 351 -20.76 -18.80 -23.40
C CYS A 351 -19.73 -19.88 -23.78
N ASP A 352 -19.66 -20.23 -25.06
CA ASP A 352 -18.76 -21.26 -25.58
C ASP A 352 -17.68 -20.72 -26.51
N VAL A 353 -17.49 -19.39 -26.57
CA VAL A 353 -16.48 -18.78 -27.45
C VAL A 353 -15.10 -19.04 -26.84
N PRO A 354 -14.28 -19.95 -27.40
CA PRO A 354 -12.91 -20.08 -26.97
C PRO A 354 -12.21 -18.76 -27.32
N GLY A 355 -11.39 -18.23 -26.40
CA GLY A 355 -10.62 -17.02 -26.67
C GLY A 355 -9.90 -17.13 -28.02
N VAL A 356 -9.92 -16.05 -28.79
CA VAL A 356 -9.33 -16.01 -30.13
C VAL A 356 -8.08 -15.14 -30.06
N ALA A 357 -6.96 -15.66 -30.55
CA ALA A 357 -5.74 -14.87 -30.69
C ALA A 357 -5.89 -13.91 -31.87
N GLU A 358 -5.43 -12.67 -31.70
CA GLU A 358 -5.40 -11.71 -32.80
C GLU A 358 -4.49 -12.20 -33.94
N VAL A 359 -4.97 -12.02 -35.17
CA VAL A 359 -4.20 -12.29 -36.39
C VAL A 359 -4.16 -11.01 -37.22
N THR A 360 -2.96 -10.52 -37.50
CA THR A 360 -2.74 -9.26 -38.19
C THR A 360 -1.80 -9.44 -39.38
N ASP A 361 -2.24 -8.94 -40.54
CA ASP A 361 -1.43 -8.88 -41.76
C ASP A 361 -0.73 -7.53 -41.89
N ILE A 362 0.59 -7.58 -42.10
CA ILE A 362 1.46 -6.42 -42.27
C ILE A 362 2.11 -6.50 -43.65
N THR A 363 1.68 -5.65 -44.57
CA THR A 363 2.27 -5.58 -45.92
C THR A 363 3.36 -4.51 -45.95
N ALA A 364 4.61 -4.97 -46.00
CA ALA A 364 5.80 -4.12 -46.00
C ALA A 364 6.01 -3.39 -47.33
N VAL A 365 6.57 -2.19 -47.26
CA VAL A 365 7.10 -1.45 -48.42
C VAL A 365 8.61 -1.62 -48.52
N ALA A 366 9.18 -1.37 -49.70
CA ALA A 366 10.63 -1.37 -49.88
C ALA A 366 11.26 -0.18 -49.17
N ASP A 367 12.46 -0.36 -48.62
CA ASP A 367 13.30 0.77 -48.27
C ASP A 367 13.76 1.46 -49.56
N VAL A 368 13.62 2.78 -49.65
CA VAL A 368 14.12 3.59 -50.78
C VAL A 368 15.00 4.69 -50.22
N GLY A 369 16.32 4.49 -50.28
CA GLY A 369 17.29 5.45 -49.79
C GLY A 369 17.25 5.68 -48.28
N GLY A 370 16.89 4.67 -47.48
CA GLY A 370 16.78 4.78 -46.02
C GLY A 370 15.45 5.38 -45.54
N SER A 371 14.40 5.32 -46.37
CA SER A 371 13.07 5.86 -46.07
C SER A 371 12.44 5.24 -44.82
N LEU A 372 12.82 4.02 -44.46
CA LEU A 372 12.29 3.33 -43.27
C LEU A 372 13.09 3.61 -42.00
N ASN A 373 14.21 4.34 -42.07
CA ASN A 373 15.10 4.49 -40.92
C ASN A 373 14.43 5.22 -39.75
N SER A 374 14.45 4.62 -38.56
CA SER A 374 13.80 5.14 -37.33
C SER A 374 12.27 5.32 -37.44
N THR A 375 11.63 4.64 -38.40
CA THR A 375 10.16 4.52 -38.48
C THR A 375 9.68 3.30 -37.68
N PHE A 376 8.41 3.31 -37.25
CA PHE A 376 7.85 2.23 -36.44
C PHE A 376 6.33 2.09 -36.57
N PHE A 377 5.82 0.92 -36.21
CA PHE A 377 4.39 0.65 -35.99
C PHE A 377 4.18 0.00 -34.61
N LEU A 378 2.96 0.09 -34.11
CA LEU A 378 2.52 -0.48 -32.85
C LEU A 378 1.97 -1.89 -33.08
N LEU A 379 2.31 -2.80 -32.19
CA LEU A 379 1.86 -4.19 -32.21
C LEU A 379 1.82 -4.66 -30.77
N ASP A 380 0.66 -5.10 -30.30
CA ASP A 380 0.46 -5.37 -28.88
C ASP A 380 0.07 -6.84 -28.64
N THR A 381 0.24 -7.29 -27.41
CA THR A 381 -0.32 -8.54 -26.89
C THR A 381 -1.26 -8.21 -25.74
N PRO A 382 -2.07 -9.16 -25.23
CA PRO A 382 -2.92 -8.88 -24.08
C PRO A 382 -2.17 -8.48 -22.79
N VAL A 383 -0.85 -8.69 -22.74
CA VAL A 383 -0.03 -8.51 -21.52
C VAL A 383 1.10 -7.50 -21.71
N THR A 384 1.56 -7.30 -22.95
CA THR A 384 2.73 -6.47 -23.24
C THR A 384 2.50 -5.62 -24.48
N ASP A 385 2.71 -4.31 -24.34
CA ASP A 385 2.68 -3.38 -25.46
C ASP A 385 4.04 -3.32 -26.17
N TYR A 386 4.06 -3.50 -27.50
CA TYR A 386 5.28 -3.38 -28.30
C TYR A 386 5.21 -2.24 -29.31
N TYR A 387 6.39 -1.91 -29.83
CA TYR A 387 6.55 -1.18 -31.08
C TYR A 387 7.65 -1.85 -31.91
N VAL A 388 7.39 -2.04 -33.19
CA VAL A 388 8.34 -2.64 -34.13
C VAL A 388 8.96 -1.50 -34.94
N TRP A 389 10.29 -1.33 -34.83
CA TRP A 389 11.00 -0.21 -35.43
C TRP A 389 12.17 -0.64 -36.30
N TYR A 390 12.51 0.18 -37.30
CA TYR A 390 13.49 -0.17 -38.34
C TYR A 390 14.83 0.56 -38.16
N ASP A 391 15.90 -0.22 -38.10
CA ASP A 391 17.29 0.25 -38.14
C ASP A 391 17.90 -0.03 -39.51
N VAL A 392 18.07 1.02 -40.33
CA VAL A 392 18.65 0.89 -41.67
C VAL A 392 20.16 1.02 -41.60
N ALA A 393 20.86 -0.05 -41.95
CA ALA A 393 22.33 -0.13 -42.03
C ALA A 393 23.04 0.33 -40.73
N SER A 394 22.44 0.04 -39.56
CA SER A 394 22.94 0.46 -38.25
C SER A 394 23.05 1.98 -38.07
N GLY A 395 22.22 2.72 -38.80
CA GLY A 395 22.13 4.19 -38.77
C GLY A 395 20.86 4.71 -38.10
N GLY A 396 19.99 3.84 -37.60
CA GLY A 396 18.75 4.19 -36.91
C GLY A 396 18.97 4.64 -35.48
N THR A 397 18.07 5.51 -35.00
CA THR A 397 17.95 5.83 -33.57
C THR A 397 16.63 5.28 -33.08
N ASP A 398 16.65 4.58 -31.95
CA ASP A 398 15.45 4.00 -31.35
C ASP A 398 14.42 5.10 -31.03
N PRO A 399 13.19 5.03 -31.58
CA PRO A 399 12.12 5.97 -31.28
C PRO A 399 11.65 5.98 -29.82
N ALA A 400 11.80 4.86 -29.10
CA ALA A 400 11.49 4.68 -27.68
C ALA A 400 10.19 5.37 -27.19
N PRO A 401 9.01 5.08 -27.80
CA PRO A 401 7.73 5.54 -27.26
C PRO A 401 7.55 5.09 -25.81
N ALA A 402 7.06 6.00 -24.96
CA ALA A 402 6.96 5.76 -23.52
C ALA A 402 6.06 4.55 -23.20
N GLY A 403 6.52 3.70 -22.29
CA GLY A 403 5.75 2.56 -21.78
C GLY A 403 5.71 1.32 -22.66
N ARG A 404 6.42 1.29 -23.81
CA ARG A 404 6.39 0.16 -24.75
C ARG A 404 7.73 -0.54 -24.91
N THR A 405 7.70 -1.81 -25.27
CA THR A 405 8.89 -2.64 -25.51
C THR A 405 9.28 -2.62 -26.99
N GLY A 406 10.54 -2.32 -27.29
CA GLY A 406 11.01 -2.18 -28.67
C GLY A 406 11.44 -3.49 -29.32
N ILE A 407 10.90 -3.76 -30.52
CA ILE A 407 11.34 -4.84 -31.41
C ILE A 407 12.12 -4.22 -32.57
N THR A 408 13.45 -4.35 -32.54
CA THR A 408 14.31 -3.78 -33.58
C THR A 408 14.38 -4.70 -34.81
N VAL A 409 14.08 -4.13 -35.98
CA VAL A 409 14.23 -4.78 -37.28
C VAL A 409 15.42 -4.18 -38.02
N ALA A 410 16.52 -4.94 -38.09
CA ALA A 410 17.69 -4.54 -38.84
C ALA A 410 17.51 -4.84 -40.34
N ILE A 411 17.63 -3.82 -41.19
CA ILE A 411 17.55 -3.93 -42.66
C ILE A 411 18.71 -3.18 -43.34
N SER A 412 19.00 -3.50 -44.59
CA SER A 412 19.98 -2.79 -45.42
C SER A 412 19.33 -1.68 -46.24
N THR A 413 20.10 -0.66 -46.60
CA THR A 413 19.62 0.41 -47.48
C THR A 413 19.20 -0.15 -48.84
N ASN A 414 18.01 0.23 -49.30
CA ASN A 414 17.35 -0.26 -50.51
C ASN A 414 16.91 -1.73 -50.49
N ASP A 415 16.67 -2.29 -49.30
CA ASP A 415 16.04 -3.61 -49.20
C ASP A 415 14.65 -3.61 -49.86
N THR A 416 14.41 -4.63 -50.69
CA THR A 416 13.09 -4.82 -51.33
C THR A 416 12.02 -5.08 -50.28
N ALA A 417 10.75 -4.80 -50.60
CA ALA A 417 9.62 -5.06 -49.69
C ALA A 417 9.59 -6.49 -49.12
N SER A 418 9.99 -7.48 -49.93
CA SER A 418 10.07 -8.89 -49.49
C SER A 418 11.24 -9.14 -48.54
N ALA A 419 12.37 -8.46 -48.73
CA ALA A 419 13.51 -8.52 -47.81
C ALA A 419 13.16 -7.86 -46.46
N VAL A 420 12.48 -6.71 -46.50
CA VAL A 420 11.95 -6.03 -45.30
C VAL A 420 10.95 -6.90 -44.55
N ALA A 421 10.00 -7.53 -45.24
CA ALA A 421 9.05 -8.46 -44.64
C ALA A 421 9.75 -9.67 -43.99
N THR A 422 10.78 -10.22 -44.63
CA THR A 422 11.56 -11.34 -44.09
C THR A 422 12.30 -10.94 -42.81
N ALA A 423 12.93 -9.77 -42.78
CA ALA A 423 13.59 -9.25 -41.59
C ALA A 423 12.59 -8.96 -40.45
N THR A 424 11.43 -8.40 -40.80
CA THR A 424 10.35 -8.09 -39.84
C THR A 424 9.83 -9.37 -39.18
N ARG A 425 9.53 -10.39 -39.98
CA ARG A 425 9.14 -11.72 -39.49
C ARG A 425 10.20 -12.33 -38.58
N ALA A 426 11.48 -12.18 -38.89
CA ALA A 426 12.55 -12.73 -38.07
C ALA A 426 12.65 -12.04 -36.71
N ALA A 427 12.46 -10.73 -36.65
CA ALA A 427 12.50 -9.95 -35.41
C ALA A 427 11.30 -10.23 -34.50
N ILE A 428 10.08 -10.25 -35.06
CA ILE A 428 8.85 -10.51 -34.30
C ILE A 428 8.85 -11.94 -33.72
N ASP A 429 9.18 -12.95 -34.54
CA ASP A 429 9.19 -14.36 -34.12
C ASP A 429 10.26 -14.66 -33.04
N ALA A 430 11.28 -13.81 -32.90
CA ALA A 430 12.30 -13.95 -31.87
C ALA A 430 11.84 -13.55 -30.47
N VAL A 431 10.75 -12.78 -30.35
CA VAL A 431 10.21 -12.31 -29.06
C VAL A 431 9.48 -13.43 -28.31
N GLY A 432 8.91 -14.41 -29.03
CA GLY A 432 8.21 -15.57 -28.44
C GLY A 432 6.73 -15.32 -28.11
N ASP A 433 6.32 -14.06 -27.98
CA ASP A 433 4.92 -13.67 -27.72
C ASP A 433 4.06 -13.63 -29.00
N PHE A 434 4.70 -13.79 -30.15
CA PHE A 434 4.06 -13.84 -31.47
C PHE A 434 4.59 -15.03 -32.26
N SER A 435 3.75 -15.58 -33.14
CA SER A 435 4.19 -16.41 -34.26
C SER A 435 4.01 -15.63 -35.56
N ALA A 436 5.06 -15.51 -36.36
CA ALA A 436 5.01 -14.74 -37.60
C ALA A 436 5.39 -15.58 -38.83
N ILE A 437 4.56 -15.51 -39.87
CA ILE A 437 4.77 -16.17 -41.15
C ILE A 437 4.88 -15.10 -42.24
N VAL A 438 5.78 -15.28 -43.20
CA VAL A 438 5.96 -14.33 -44.31
C VAL A 438 5.58 -14.97 -45.64
N ALA A 439 4.79 -14.25 -46.44
CA ALA A 439 4.46 -14.58 -47.81
C ALA A 439 4.72 -13.35 -48.70
N LEU A 440 5.75 -13.43 -49.55
CA LEU A 440 6.23 -12.31 -50.38
C LEU A 440 6.59 -11.07 -49.55
N SER A 441 5.77 -10.03 -49.57
CA SER A 441 5.93 -8.78 -48.83
C SER A 441 4.96 -8.64 -47.65
N THR A 442 4.13 -9.66 -47.38
CA THR A 442 3.15 -9.64 -46.29
C THR A 442 3.62 -10.56 -45.17
N VAL A 443 3.62 -10.04 -43.94
CA VAL A 443 3.88 -10.78 -42.71
C VAL A 443 2.54 -10.96 -42.00
N THR A 444 2.12 -12.21 -41.84
CA THR A 444 0.97 -12.57 -41.00
C THR A 444 1.51 -12.87 -39.61
N VAL A 445 1.11 -12.04 -38.65
CA VAL A 445 1.47 -12.15 -37.24
C VAL A 445 0.27 -12.70 -36.47
N THR A 446 0.49 -13.69 -35.62
CA THR A 446 -0.51 -14.26 -34.73
C THR A 446 -0.01 -14.17 -33.30
N ASN A 447 -0.81 -13.61 -32.40
CA ASN A 447 -0.48 -13.59 -30.97
C ASN A 447 -0.45 -15.02 -30.44
N THR A 448 0.52 -15.34 -29.57
CA THR A 448 0.58 -16.68 -28.96
C THR A 448 -0.42 -16.84 -27.82
N ILE A 449 -0.86 -15.72 -27.24
CA ILE A 449 -1.87 -15.65 -26.18
C ILE A 449 -3.18 -15.11 -26.77
N VAL A 450 -4.30 -15.73 -26.40
CA VAL A 450 -5.65 -15.29 -26.73
C VAL A 450 -6.07 -14.14 -25.82
N GLY A 451 -6.82 -13.16 -26.33
CA GLY A 451 -7.24 -12.02 -25.53
C GLY A 451 -7.56 -10.78 -26.35
N ILE A 452 -8.21 -9.80 -25.70
CA ILE A 452 -8.50 -8.49 -26.30
C ILE A 452 -7.19 -7.72 -26.42
N VAL A 453 -6.94 -7.14 -27.60
CA VAL A 453 -5.74 -6.36 -27.91
C VAL A 453 -6.14 -5.17 -28.78
N PRO A 454 -5.52 -3.99 -28.60
CA PRO A 454 -5.65 -2.88 -29.54
C PRO A 454 -5.11 -3.24 -30.93
N ASP A 455 -5.84 -2.88 -31.98
CA ASP A 455 -5.41 -3.11 -33.36
C ASP A 455 -4.05 -2.47 -33.64
N ALA A 456 -3.16 -3.24 -34.27
CA ALA A 456 -1.88 -2.75 -34.73
C ALA A 456 -2.05 -1.59 -35.73
N VAL A 457 -1.24 -0.54 -35.52
CA VAL A 457 -1.37 0.72 -36.26
C VAL A 457 0.00 1.35 -36.47
N ASP A 458 0.16 2.13 -37.53
CA ASP A 458 1.39 2.86 -37.80
C ASP A 458 1.69 3.88 -36.67
N GLY A 459 2.97 4.02 -36.32
CA GLY A 459 3.42 4.92 -35.29
C GLY A 459 3.42 6.39 -35.71
N THR A 460 3.84 7.27 -34.79
CA THR A 460 3.99 8.71 -35.09
C THR A 460 5.06 9.02 -36.13
N ALA A 461 6.05 8.13 -36.27
CA ALA A 461 6.98 8.07 -37.40
C ALA A 461 6.57 6.89 -38.30
N PRO A 462 5.61 7.09 -39.23
CA PRO A 462 4.92 6.01 -39.91
C PRO A 462 5.84 5.26 -40.87
N THR A 463 5.67 3.95 -40.93
CA THR A 463 6.40 3.07 -41.87
C THR A 463 5.83 3.14 -43.28
N GLY A 464 4.56 3.54 -43.42
CA GLY A 464 3.84 3.52 -44.68
C GLY A 464 3.40 2.12 -45.10
N PHE A 465 3.40 1.17 -44.17
CA PHE A 465 2.93 -0.19 -44.39
C PHE A 465 1.41 -0.21 -44.43
N THR A 466 0.85 -1.27 -45.04
CA THR A 466 -0.59 -1.56 -44.91
C THR A 466 -0.77 -2.61 -43.82
N ILE A 467 -1.39 -2.23 -42.71
CA ILE A 467 -1.66 -3.09 -41.55
C ILE A 467 -3.16 -3.40 -41.55
N THR A 468 -3.52 -4.66 -41.39
CA THR A 468 -4.92 -5.11 -41.41
C THR A 468 -5.13 -6.23 -40.42
N THR A 469 -5.99 -6.01 -39.43
CA THR A 469 -6.47 -7.06 -38.53
C THR A 469 -7.36 -8.02 -39.32
N ILE A 470 -6.95 -9.28 -39.42
CA ILE A 470 -7.68 -10.35 -40.12
C ILE A 470 -8.66 -11.03 -39.16
N THR A 471 -8.25 -11.20 -37.90
CA THR A 471 -9.06 -11.74 -36.82
C THR A 471 -8.81 -10.91 -35.58
N GLN A 472 -9.85 -10.29 -35.00
CA GLN A 472 -9.72 -9.55 -33.75
C GLN A 472 -9.38 -10.50 -32.59
N GLY A 473 -8.44 -10.10 -31.73
CA GLY A 473 -8.25 -10.75 -30.45
C GLY A 473 -9.50 -10.65 -29.58
N SER A 474 -9.98 -11.78 -29.06
CA SER A 474 -11.10 -11.84 -28.13
C SER A 474 -10.70 -12.58 -26.86
N GLY A 475 -11.18 -12.09 -25.72
CA GLY A 475 -11.05 -12.78 -24.44
C GLY A 475 -11.72 -14.15 -24.44
N ILE A 476 -11.32 -14.97 -23.47
CA ILE A 476 -12.09 -16.15 -23.04
C ILE A 476 -13.33 -15.60 -22.31
N CYS A 477 -14.52 -16.13 -22.59
CA CYS A 477 -15.68 -15.96 -21.71
C CYS A 477 -15.24 -16.36 -20.29
N GLY A 478 -15.03 -15.41 -19.38
CA GLY A 478 -14.37 -15.66 -18.08
C GLY A 478 -15.02 -16.75 -17.19
N ALA A 479 -15.71 -16.35 -16.12
CA ALA A 479 -16.24 -17.27 -15.10
C ALA A 479 -17.49 -18.09 -15.51
N PHE A 480 -17.88 -18.06 -16.80
CA PHE A 480 -19.14 -18.63 -17.30
C PHE A 480 -18.95 -19.63 -18.45
N ASP A 481 -17.72 -20.10 -18.70
CA ASP A 481 -17.41 -21.03 -19.79
C ASP A 481 -18.36 -22.24 -19.76
N GLY A 482 -19.08 -22.48 -20.84
CA GLY A 482 -20.02 -23.59 -20.97
C GLY A 482 -21.33 -23.48 -20.18
N ASN A 483 -21.68 -22.29 -19.66
CA ASN A 483 -22.98 -21.99 -19.06
C ASN A 483 -23.91 -21.22 -20.02
N ILE A 484 -25.22 -21.26 -19.76
CA ILE A 484 -26.20 -20.47 -20.52
C ILE A 484 -26.32 -19.09 -19.87
N LEU A 485 -26.08 -18.04 -20.66
CA LEU A 485 -26.26 -16.65 -20.27
C LEU A 485 -27.51 -16.11 -20.94
N ILE A 486 -28.47 -15.60 -20.16
CA ILE A 486 -29.63 -14.87 -20.68
C ILE A 486 -29.46 -13.40 -20.31
N GLN A 487 -29.41 -12.54 -21.31
CA GLN A 487 -29.05 -11.14 -21.16
C GLN A 487 -30.11 -10.23 -21.80
N SER A 488 -30.49 -9.16 -21.11
CA SER A 488 -31.39 -8.13 -21.63
C SER A 488 -30.74 -7.36 -22.78
N ASP A 489 -31.54 -7.02 -23.79
CA ASP A 489 -31.13 -6.11 -24.87
C ASP A 489 -31.18 -4.64 -24.41
N ALA A 490 -31.91 -4.35 -23.32
CA ALA A 490 -31.98 -3.03 -22.70
C ALA A 490 -30.77 -2.80 -21.79
N THR A 491 -30.34 -1.55 -21.69
CA THR A 491 -29.09 -1.18 -21.01
C THR A 491 -29.33 -0.08 -19.99
N GLY A 492 -28.47 0.00 -18.98
CA GLY A 492 -28.59 0.97 -17.88
C GLY A 492 -29.59 0.58 -16.78
N ILE A 493 -29.62 1.40 -15.72
CA ILE A 493 -30.36 1.13 -14.47
C ILE A 493 -31.81 0.72 -14.75
N GLY A 494 -32.16 -0.50 -14.36
CA GLY A 494 -33.50 -1.07 -14.49
C GLY A 494 -33.63 -2.20 -15.51
N ALA A 495 -32.60 -2.45 -16.34
CA ALA A 495 -32.56 -3.67 -17.14
C ALA A 495 -32.11 -4.86 -16.28
N ALA A 496 -32.86 -5.96 -16.29
CA ALA A 496 -32.64 -7.12 -15.42
C ALA A 496 -33.26 -8.38 -16.02
N ILE A 497 -32.71 -9.54 -15.67
CA ILE A 497 -33.23 -10.85 -16.04
C ILE A 497 -33.45 -11.66 -14.76
N GLU A 498 -34.63 -12.24 -14.58
CA GLU A 498 -34.90 -13.19 -13.49
C GLU A 498 -35.61 -14.44 -14.04
N ILE A 499 -35.06 -15.61 -13.78
CA ILE A 499 -35.50 -16.91 -14.28
C ILE A 499 -36.21 -17.64 -13.14
N THR A 500 -37.48 -17.94 -13.37
CA THR A 500 -38.27 -18.85 -12.54
C THR A 500 -38.50 -20.14 -13.30
N ASP A 501 -37.82 -21.21 -12.90
CA ASP A 501 -38.01 -22.52 -13.52
C ASP A 501 -39.24 -23.24 -12.99
N THR A 502 -39.98 -23.87 -13.91
CA THR A 502 -41.10 -24.76 -13.54
C THR A 502 -40.71 -26.21 -13.77
N ASP A 503 -40.07 -26.51 -14.90
CA ASP A 503 -39.59 -27.85 -15.25
C ASP A 503 -38.60 -27.89 -16.43
N LEU A 504 -38.15 -26.75 -16.99
CA LEU A 504 -37.24 -26.73 -18.14
C LEU A 504 -35.78 -26.94 -17.74
N PHE A 505 -35.22 -26.00 -16.98
CA PHE A 505 -33.78 -26.00 -16.69
C PHE A 505 -33.43 -27.12 -15.71
N SER A 506 -34.28 -27.37 -14.71
CA SER A 506 -34.14 -28.48 -13.77
C SER A 506 -34.23 -29.87 -14.42
N SER A 507 -34.74 -29.98 -15.65
CA SER A 507 -34.77 -31.22 -16.43
C SER A 507 -33.53 -31.43 -17.30
N LEU A 508 -32.62 -30.45 -17.41
CA LEU A 508 -31.37 -30.61 -18.13
C LEU A 508 -30.40 -31.50 -17.34
N THR A 509 -29.71 -32.42 -18.01
CA THR A 509 -28.83 -33.38 -17.31
C THR A 509 -27.62 -32.76 -16.63
N LEU A 510 -27.20 -31.57 -17.07
CA LEU A 510 -26.04 -30.88 -16.52
C LEU A 510 -26.42 -29.71 -15.60
N PHE A 511 -27.71 -29.45 -15.38
CA PHE A 511 -28.15 -28.34 -14.54
C PHE A 511 -27.65 -28.50 -13.10
N ILE A 512 -27.03 -27.45 -12.58
CA ILE A 512 -26.58 -27.34 -11.20
C ILE A 512 -27.49 -26.38 -10.44
N GLN A 513 -27.56 -25.13 -10.90
CA GLN A 513 -28.28 -24.06 -10.21
C GLN A 513 -28.51 -22.85 -11.13
N PHE A 514 -29.31 -21.90 -10.68
CA PHE A 514 -29.27 -20.54 -11.19
C PHE A 514 -28.28 -19.74 -10.36
N LEU A 515 -27.46 -18.94 -11.02
CA LEU A 515 -26.71 -17.89 -10.32
C LEU A 515 -27.65 -16.70 -10.07
N ASP A 516 -27.28 -15.86 -9.10
CA ASP A 516 -28.06 -14.69 -8.77
C ASP A 516 -28.19 -13.77 -10.00
N PRO A 517 -29.38 -13.19 -10.23
CA PRO A 517 -29.61 -12.27 -11.33
C PRO A 517 -28.79 -10.99 -11.13
N VAL A 518 -28.21 -10.49 -12.21
CA VAL A 518 -27.30 -9.35 -12.24
C VAL A 518 -27.96 -8.19 -13.01
N PRO A 519 -28.34 -7.09 -12.36
CA PRO A 519 -28.88 -5.91 -13.05
C PRO A 519 -27.87 -5.24 -13.99
N ALA A 520 -28.36 -4.51 -15.00
CA ALA A 520 -27.51 -3.67 -15.85
C ALA A 520 -26.85 -2.56 -15.01
N GLY A 521 -25.53 -2.42 -15.17
CA GLY A 521 -24.69 -1.53 -14.36
C GLY A 521 -23.96 -2.23 -13.21
N ASP A 522 -24.31 -3.47 -12.89
CA ASP A 522 -23.61 -4.29 -11.89
C ASP A 522 -22.82 -5.41 -12.59
N ASN A 523 -21.85 -5.11 -13.46
CA ASN A 523 -21.02 -6.20 -14.00
C ASN A 523 -20.21 -6.83 -12.83
N PRO A 524 -20.12 -8.15 -12.63
CA PRO A 524 -19.22 -8.75 -11.64
C PRO A 524 -17.74 -8.54 -11.96
N TRP A 525 -17.39 -8.12 -13.18
CA TRP A 525 -16.06 -7.59 -13.52
C TRP A 525 -15.92 -6.10 -13.24
N ASP A 526 -17.03 -5.44 -12.96
CA ASP A 526 -17.15 -4.11 -12.36
C ASP A 526 -17.58 -4.25 -10.90
N ALA A 527 -16.88 -5.11 -10.15
CA ALA A 527 -16.88 -5.03 -8.70
C ALA A 527 -16.10 -3.78 -8.25
N THR A 528 -16.44 -2.60 -8.80
CA THR A 528 -16.12 -1.30 -8.19
C THR A 528 -16.73 -1.15 -6.80
N ASP A 529 -17.60 -2.08 -6.39
CA ASP A 529 -18.04 -2.19 -5.01
C ASP A 529 -16.93 -2.61 -4.03
N SER A 530 -15.86 -3.27 -4.47
CA SER A 530 -14.78 -3.73 -3.57
C SER A 530 -13.65 -2.71 -3.34
N CYS A 531 -13.55 -1.69 -4.18
CA CYS A 531 -12.62 -0.58 -3.94
C CYS A 531 -13.33 0.56 -3.16
N LEU A 532 -14.66 0.51 -2.99
CA LEU A 532 -15.44 1.59 -2.38
C LEU A 532 -16.35 1.21 -1.21
N THR A 533 -16.81 -0.03 -1.01
CA THR A 533 -17.66 -0.30 0.19
C THR A 533 -16.86 -0.31 1.48
N ASP A 534 -15.71 -0.98 1.50
CA ASP A 534 -14.84 -1.02 2.69
C ASP A 534 -14.03 0.28 2.88
N LEU A 535 -13.95 1.11 1.83
CA LEU A 535 -13.35 2.45 1.88
C LEU A 535 -14.39 3.57 1.99
N LEU A 536 -15.68 3.28 2.17
CA LEU A 536 -16.72 4.27 2.50
C LEU A 536 -17.13 4.24 3.98
N GLU A 537 -16.67 3.27 4.78
CA GLU A 537 -16.47 3.43 6.23
C GLU A 537 -15.25 4.36 6.50
N ARG A 538 -15.25 5.57 5.91
CA ARG A 538 -14.16 6.57 6.07
C ARG A 538 -14.15 7.24 7.44
N ASN A 539 -14.80 6.66 8.45
CA ASN A 539 -15.05 7.32 9.74
C ASN A 539 -14.65 6.50 10.98
N ASP A 540 -13.99 5.36 10.85
CA ASP A 540 -13.54 4.55 12.01
C ASP A 540 -12.80 5.37 13.09
N TRP A 541 -11.88 6.23 12.66
CA TRP A 541 -11.13 7.07 13.59
C TRP A 541 -11.96 8.26 14.12
N GLN A 542 -12.97 8.72 13.36
CA GLN A 542 -13.83 9.83 13.76
C GLN A 542 -14.85 9.38 14.82
N GLU A 543 -15.36 8.16 14.70
CA GLU A 543 -16.23 7.55 15.71
C GLU A 543 -15.49 7.30 17.03
N GLN A 544 -14.19 7.02 16.93
CA GLN A 544 -13.27 6.88 18.07
C GLN A 544 -12.72 8.23 18.57
N ASN A 545 -12.88 9.33 17.84
CA ASN A 545 -12.40 10.63 18.27
C ASN A 545 -13.30 11.22 19.35
N LYS A 546 -12.80 11.21 20.59
CA LYS A 546 -13.51 11.75 21.76
C LYS A 546 -12.96 13.11 22.24
N TRP A 547 -12.25 13.85 21.39
CA TRP A 547 -11.80 15.21 21.70
C TRP A 547 -12.94 16.21 21.58
N VAL A 548 -13.36 16.74 22.73
CA VAL A 548 -14.46 17.69 22.85
C VAL A 548 -13.93 19.04 23.32
N HIS A 549 -14.42 20.14 22.74
CA HIS A 549 -14.03 21.47 23.18
C HIS A 549 -14.63 21.76 24.56
N ARG A 550 -13.93 22.51 25.41
CA ARG A 550 -14.33 22.85 26.79
C ARG A 550 -15.76 23.41 26.88
N ALA A 551 -16.19 24.16 25.87
CA ALA A 551 -17.52 24.77 25.85
C ALA A 551 -18.67 23.75 25.81
N ASP A 552 -18.40 22.55 25.31
CA ASP A 552 -19.39 21.49 25.12
C ASP A 552 -19.43 20.51 26.30
N LEU A 553 -18.53 20.67 27.27
CA LEU A 553 -18.53 19.91 28.52
C LEU A 553 -19.22 20.66 29.65
N THR A 554 -20.18 19.98 30.30
CA THR A 554 -20.89 20.50 31.47
C THR A 554 -20.10 20.29 32.77
N ASP A 555 -19.26 19.25 32.82
CA ASP A 555 -18.32 18.96 33.91
C ASP A 555 -16.98 18.52 33.34
N VAL A 556 -15.90 19.19 33.75
CA VAL A 556 -14.53 18.90 33.28
C VAL A 556 -13.79 17.92 34.20
N SER A 557 -14.36 17.54 35.34
CA SER A 557 -13.74 16.60 36.29
C SER A 557 -13.73 15.14 35.80
N ILE A 558 -14.60 14.84 34.84
CA ILE A 558 -14.79 13.51 34.23
C ILE A 558 -14.04 13.36 32.90
N ALA A 559 -13.29 14.38 32.47
CA ALA A 559 -12.64 14.43 31.17
C ALA A 559 -11.15 14.78 31.30
N ILE A 560 -10.32 14.27 30.40
CA ILE A 560 -8.86 14.46 30.45
C ILE A 560 -8.46 15.60 29.53
N ARG A 561 -7.85 16.65 30.10
CA ARG A 561 -7.37 17.78 29.30
C ARG A 561 -6.17 17.39 28.43
N ALA A 562 -6.17 17.83 27.17
CA ALA A 562 -5.02 17.66 26.28
C ALA A 562 -3.74 18.27 26.88
N GLN A 563 -2.67 17.48 26.93
CA GLN A 563 -1.33 17.92 27.38
C GLN A 563 -0.39 18.26 26.21
N LEU A 564 -0.74 17.84 24.99
CA LEU A 564 0.04 18.02 23.77
C LEU A 564 -0.85 18.59 22.65
N PRO A 565 -0.27 19.29 21.66
CA PRO A 565 -1.01 19.72 20.46
C PRO A 565 -1.70 18.54 19.77
N ILE A 566 -2.95 18.75 19.36
CA ILE A 566 -3.76 17.73 18.68
C ILE A 566 -3.64 17.97 17.17
N ILE A 567 -3.15 16.97 16.44
CA ILE A 567 -3.21 16.97 14.97
C ILE A 567 -4.38 16.07 14.58
N GLU A 568 -5.47 16.70 14.16
CA GLU A 568 -6.64 16.00 13.64
C GLU A 568 -6.79 16.33 12.17
N TYR A 569 -6.98 15.30 11.34
CA TYR A 569 -7.15 15.48 9.91
C TYR A 569 -8.61 15.77 9.57
N ASN A 570 -8.86 16.41 8.43
CA ASN A 570 -10.22 16.62 7.96
C ASN A 570 -10.91 15.26 7.74
N ASN A 571 -12.23 15.25 7.88
CA ASN A 571 -13.11 14.08 7.70
C ASN A 571 -13.02 13.39 6.34
N ASN A 572 -12.38 14.02 5.36
CA ASN A 572 -12.21 13.48 4.01
C ASN A 572 -10.81 12.89 3.79
N VAL A 573 -9.96 12.83 4.83
CA VAL A 573 -8.60 12.28 4.74
C VAL A 573 -8.60 10.83 5.22
N PRO A 574 -8.36 9.84 4.34
CA PRO A 574 -8.29 8.44 4.74
C PRO A 574 -7.02 8.19 5.57
N LEU A 575 -7.16 7.53 6.72
CA LEU A 575 -6.05 6.98 7.50
C LEU A 575 -5.90 5.50 7.11
N ASN A 576 -4.68 5.05 6.84
CA ASN A 576 -4.44 3.74 6.26
C ASN A 576 -4.15 2.64 7.29
N GLU A 577 -3.39 2.93 8.34
CA GLU A 577 -3.06 1.95 9.38
C GLU A 577 -2.52 2.64 10.63
N TRP A 578 -2.86 2.13 11.80
CA TRP A 578 -2.22 2.48 13.06
C TRP A 578 -1.56 1.23 13.64
N THR A 579 -0.38 1.40 14.22
CA THR A 579 0.33 0.32 14.91
C THR A 579 0.30 0.63 16.39
N PHE A 580 -0.46 -0.16 17.16
CA PHE A 580 -0.43 -0.11 18.62
C PHE A 580 0.69 -0.99 19.13
N THR A 581 1.46 -0.50 20.09
CA THR A 581 2.30 -1.38 20.91
C THR A 581 1.62 -1.54 22.26
N PRO A 582 0.85 -2.62 22.49
CA PRO A 582 0.36 -2.93 23.83
C PRO A 582 1.57 -3.13 24.74
N GLN A 583 1.71 -2.28 25.75
CA GLN A 583 2.70 -2.51 26.80
C GLN A 583 2.10 -3.50 27.80
N GLN A 584 2.64 -4.71 27.84
CA GLN A 584 2.26 -5.70 28.84
C GLN A 584 3.10 -5.54 30.10
N TRP A 585 2.42 -5.42 31.23
CA TRP A 585 3.05 -5.31 32.54
C TRP A 585 3.15 -6.69 33.18
N LEU A 586 4.32 -7.02 33.71
CA LEU A 586 4.58 -8.32 34.35
C LEU A 586 4.52 -8.17 35.86
N TYR A 587 3.53 -8.81 36.49
CA TYR A 587 3.37 -8.86 37.94
C TYR A 587 3.81 -10.20 38.48
N ARG A 588 4.35 -10.23 39.70
CA ARG A 588 4.52 -11.47 40.46
C ARG A 588 4.25 -11.20 41.93
N ALA A 589 3.53 -12.08 42.59
CA ALA A 589 3.23 -11.96 44.01
C ALA A 589 4.49 -12.07 44.90
N SER A 590 5.50 -12.82 44.46
CA SER A 590 6.82 -12.87 45.09
C SER A 590 7.88 -13.40 44.12
N ILE A 591 9.16 -13.34 44.52
CA ILE A 591 10.28 -13.93 43.78
C ILE A 591 10.11 -15.44 43.50
N LEU A 592 9.31 -16.15 44.27
CA LEU A 592 9.08 -17.58 44.11
C LEU A 592 7.97 -17.92 43.10
N PHE A 593 7.20 -16.92 42.64
CA PHE A 593 6.12 -17.11 41.68
C PHE A 593 6.54 -16.66 40.27
N PRO A 594 6.03 -17.32 39.21
CA PRO A 594 6.24 -16.87 37.84
C PRO A 594 5.59 -15.49 37.62
N PHE A 595 6.06 -14.79 36.60
CA PHE A 595 5.43 -13.54 36.18
C PHE A 595 4.12 -13.82 35.47
N GLU A 596 3.09 -13.04 35.79
CA GLU A 596 1.79 -12.99 35.12
C GLU A 596 1.69 -11.67 34.35
N SER A 597 1.20 -11.71 33.11
CA SER A 597 1.03 -10.55 32.24
C SER A 597 -0.32 -9.87 32.47
N VAL A 598 -0.32 -8.54 32.57
CA VAL A 598 -1.50 -7.70 32.74
C VAL A 598 -1.42 -6.51 31.78
N ASP A 599 -2.55 -6.12 31.20
CA ASP A 599 -2.61 -5.03 30.20
C ASP A 599 -2.87 -3.63 30.81
N VAL A 600 -3.00 -3.56 32.14
CA VAL A 600 -3.28 -2.32 32.89
C VAL A 600 -1.96 -1.73 33.40
N GLU A 601 -1.73 -0.45 33.11
CA GLU A 601 -0.58 0.30 33.63
C GLU A 601 -0.60 0.35 35.16
N PRO A 602 0.55 0.12 35.85
CA PRO A 602 0.63 0.21 37.28
C PRO A 602 0.27 1.62 37.74
N THR A 603 -0.70 1.71 38.61
CA THR A 603 -1.09 2.95 39.28
C THR A 603 0.06 3.46 40.16
N ILE A 604 0.14 4.77 40.35
CA ILE A 604 1.10 5.37 41.30
C ILE A 604 0.96 4.76 42.71
N ASP A 605 -0.25 4.33 43.05
CA ASP A 605 -0.58 3.65 44.30
C ASP A 605 0.06 2.26 44.45
N GLU A 606 0.34 1.56 43.35
CA GLU A 606 1.04 0.26 43.34
C GLU A 606 2.55 0.42 43.51
N PHE A 607 3.10 1.60 43.20
CA PHE A 607 4.50 1.96 43.51
C PHE A 607 4.68 2.48 44.94
N LEU A 608 3.60 2.85 45.63
CA LEU A 608 3.65 3.23 47.03
C LEU A 608 3.78 1.98 47.91
N THR A 609 4.87 1.86 48.67
CA THR A 609 4.98 0.74 49.61
C THR A 609 4.01 0.95 50.77
N ARG A 610 2.87 0.24 50.72
CA ARG A 610 1.85 0.21 51.77
C ARG A 610 2.01 -1.06 52.60
N PHE A 611 2.06 -0.92 53.92
CA PHE A 611 2.05 -2.07 54.84
C PHE A 611 0.72 -2.14 55.57
N SER A 612 0.00 -3.25 55.42
CA SER A 612 -1.24 -3.49 56.16
C SER A 612 -0.96 -3.60 57.65
N ILE A 613 -1.65 -2.80 58.45
CA ILE A 613 -1.61 -2.87 59.91
C ILE A 613 -2.44 -4.08 60.35
N THR A 614 -1.79 -5.07 60.96
CA THR A 614 -2.43 -6.30 61.49
C THR A 614 -2.94 -6.11 62.91
N GLU A 615 -2.28 -5.28 63.71
CA GLU A 615 -2.68 -4.97 65.08
C GLU A 615 -2.25 -3.57 65.51
N ILE A 616 -2.99 -2.96 66.44
CA ILE A 616 -2.64 -1.68 67.07
C ILE A 616 -2.82 -1.88 68.58
N ASP A 617 -1.75 -1.70 69.36
CA ASP A 617 -1.83 -1.67 70.82
C ASP A 617 -1.63 -0.23 71.32
N ALA A 618 -2.75 0.44 71.58
CA ALA A 618 -2.76 1.80 72.10
C ALA A 618 -2.23 1.92 73.54
N SER A 619 -2.09 0.82 74.28
CA SER A 619 -1.50 0.83 75.62
C SER A 619 0.02 0.74 75.62
N ALA A 620 0.59 0.25 74.52
CA ALA A 620 2.02 0.09 74.30
C ALA A 620 2.57 1.04 73.21
N ASP A 621 1.72 1.88 72.62
CA ASP A 621 2.03 2.76 71.48
C ASP A 621 2.65 1.99 70.30
N THR A 622 2.11 0.80 69.99
CA THR A 622 2.64 -0.09 68.93
C THR A 622 1.68 -0.31 67.76
N PHE A 623 2.28 -0.45 66.58
CA PHE A 623 1.65 -0.95 65.36
C PHE A 623 2.31 -2.26 64.96
N THR A 624 1.52 -3.27 64.64
CA THR A 624 2.00 -4.54 64.07
C THR A 624 1.67 -4.58 62.58
N ILE A 625 2.64 -4.96 61.76
CA ILE A 625 2.49 -5.14 60.31
C ILE A 625 2.99 -6.52 59.89
N SER A 626 2.44 -7.06 58.80
CA SER A 626 2.86 -8.38 58.37
C SER A 626 4.23 -8.40 57.70
N GLY A 627 4.99 -9.46 58.00
CA GLY A 627 6.34 -9.69 57.47
C GLY A 627 7.45 -9.01 58.29
N ASP A 628 8.70 -9.41 58.04
CA ASP A 628 9.89 -8.78 58.62
C ASP A 628 10.26 -7.50 57.86
N GLN A 629 10.05 -6.36 58.52
CA GLN A 629 10.34 -5.00 58.05
C GLN A 629 11.19 -4.23 59.07
N THR A 630 11.81 -4.95 60.01
CA THR A 630 12.63 -4.35 61.09
C THR A 630 13.79 -3.50 60.57
N ALA A 631 14.36 -3.88 59.42
CA ALA A 631 15.41 -3.12 58.74
C ALA A 631 14.92 -1.79 58.15
N ARG A 632 13.61 -1.66 57.88
CA ARG A 632 13.01 -0.47 57.27
C ARG A 632 12.50 0.51 58.34
N PHE A 633 11.89 0.00 59.40
CA PHE A 633 11.37 0.81 60.51
C PHE A 633 12.43 0.96 61.61
N VAL A 634 13.48 1.73 61.34
CA VAL A 634 14.56 2.01 62.30
C VAL A 634 14.21 3.20 63.21
N PRO A 635 14.83 3.35 64.40
CA PRO A 635 14.62 4.51 65.27
C PRO A 635 14.82 5.84 64.52
N GLY A 636 13.85 6.75 64.63
CA GLY A 636 13.82 8.05 63.95
C GLY A 636 13.15 8.04 62.57
N PHE A 637 12.78 6.88 62.03
CA PHE A 637 12.06 6.79 60.76
C PHE A 637 10.65 7.39 60.87
N GLN A 638 10.22 8.18 59.88
CA GLN A 638 8.89 8.80 59.86
C GLN A 638 8.02 8.15 58.79
N PHE A 639 6.78 7.82 59.16
CA PHE A 639 5.77 7.29 58.24
C PHE A 639 4.43 7.97 58.47
N THR A 640 3.53 7.86 57.50
CA THR A 640 2.18 8.39 57.59
C THR A 640 1.17 7.27 57.52
N ILE A 641 0.11 7.38 58.31
CA ILE A 641 -1.07 6.52 58.16
C ILE A 641 -2.09 7.32 57.37
N GLU A 642 -2.50 6.78 56.22
CA GLU A 642 -3.53 7.37 55.37
C GLU A 642 -4.71 6.39 55.19
N GLY A 643 -5.92 6.92 55.03
CA GLY A 643 -7.11 6.15 54.68
C GLY A 643 -8.03 5.72 55.82
N ILE A 644 -7.81 6.17 57.08
CA ILE A 644 -8.70 5.82 58.20
C ILE A 644 -8.92 6.95 59.21
N THR A 645 -10.17 7.18 59.60
CA THR A 645 -10.59 8.30 60.46
C THR A 645 -9.99 8.29 61.88
N CYS A 646 -9.37 7.18 62.31
CA CYS A 646 -9.04 6.94 63.71
C CYS A 646 -7.57 7.21 64.08
N PHE A 647 -6.64 7.18 63.12
CA PHE A 647 -5.20 7.37 63.38
C PHE A 647 -4.45 8.08 62.24
N ASN A 648 -5.13 8.84 61.37
CA ASN A 648 -4.48 9.61 60.31
C ASN A 648 -3.45 10.60 60.90
N GLY A 649 -2.21 10.53 60.43
CA GLY A 649 -1.13 11.38 60.93
C GLY A 649 0.26 10.85 60.58
N ALA A 650 1.28 11.68 60.86
CA ALA A 650 2.69 11.31 60.77
C ALA A 650 3.17 10.78 62.12
N TYR A 651 3.89 9.67 62.12
CA TYR A 651 4.43 9.00 63.30
C TYR A 651 5.94 8.83 63.16
N THR A 652 6.66 8.90 64.27
CA THR A 652 8.10 8.62 64.31
C THR A 652 8.37 7.32 65.05
N VAL A 653 9.14 6.43 64.44
CA VAL A 653 9.54 5.15 65.02
C VAL A 653 10.53 5.38 66.18
N VAL A 654 10.25 4.79 67.33
CA VAL A 654 11.17 4.71 68.47
C VAL A 654 12.04 3.46 68.35
N SER A 655 11.41 2.34 68.01
CA SER A 655 12.06 1.05 67.77
C SER A 655 11.13 0.12 67.00
N SER A 656 11.68 -0.86 66.30
CA SER A 656 10.91 -1.98 65.76
C SER A 656 11.53 -3.30 66.18
N SER A 657 10.73 -4.35 66.23
CA SER A 657 11.19 -5.70 66.51
C SER A 657 10.34 -6.75 65.80
N LEU A 658 10.94 -7.91 65.51
CA LEU A 658 10.22 -9.01 64.89
C LEU A 658 9.52 -9.84 65.96
N VAL A 659 8.19 -9.94 65.87
CA VAL A 659 7.34 -10.71 66.79
C VAL A 659 6.61 -11.79 65.99
N GLY A 660 7.20 -12.98 65.93
CA GLY A 660 6.68 -14.06 65.07
C GLY A 660 6.96 -13.79 63.58
N PRO A 661 5.97 -13.90 62.67
CA PRO A 661 6.14 -13.55 61.25
C PRO A 661 6.00 -12.04 60.98
N ASP A 662 5.63 -11.24 61.98
CA ASP A 662 5.18 -9.86 61.82
C ASP A 662 6.14 -8.88 62.53
N THR A 663 6.20 -7.64 62.06
CA THR A 663 7.01 -6.57 62.64
C THR A 663 6.17 -5.70 63.56
N GLU A 664 6.59 -5.56 64.81
CA GLU A 664 6.04 -4.62 65.78
C GLU A 664 6.85 -3.32 65.75
N ILE A 665 6.17 -2.19 65.66
CA ILE A 665 6.73 -0.84 65.53
C ILE A 665 6.23 0.01 66.69
N ILE A 666 7.14 0.47 67.54
CA ILE A 666 6.84 1.40 68.64
C ILE A 666 7.03 2.83 68.14
N VAL A 667 6.07 3.72 68.42
CA VAL A 667 6.11 5.12 67.97
C VAL A 667 6.23 6.12 69.12
N THR A 668 6.63 7.36 68.80
CA THR A 668 6.79 8.46 69.78
C THR A 668 5.47 9.06 70.25
N ASP A 669 4.43 8.94 69.43
CA ASP A 669 3.15 9.61 69.63
C ASP A 669 2.19 8.70 70.39
N THR A 670 1.55 9.23 71.44
CA THR A 670 0.60 8.47 72.25
C THR A 670 -0.66 8.14 71.45
N LEU A 671 -0.94 6.86 71.30
CA LEU A 671 -2.13 6.37 70.60
C LEU A 671 -3.34 6.46 71.55
N ILE A 672 -4.31 7.34 71.26
CA ILE A 672 -5.51 7.53 72.11
C ILE A 672 -6.76 7.04 71.37
N GLY A 673 -7.23 5.82 71.69
CA GLY A 673 -8.53 5.32 71.22
C GLY A 673 -8.57 3.81 70.98
N GLY A 674 -9.72 3.19 71.26
CA GLY A 674 -9.95 1.75 71.10
C GLY A 674 -10.79 1.39 69.87
N ILE A 675 -10.38 0.28 69.22
CA ILE A 675 -10.97 -0.54 68.14
C ILE A 675 -10.01 -0.65 66.94
N GLN A 676 -9.78 -1.90 66.49
CA GLN A 676 -9.06 -2.25 65.27
C GLN A 676 -9.63 -1.49 64.06
N CYS A 677 -8.81 -0.63 63.47
CA CYS A 677 -9.09 -0.01 62.19
C CYS A 677 -8.11 -0.61 61.18
N PRO A 678 -8.55 -1.42 60.21
CA PRO A 678 -7.66 -1.86 59.15
C PRO A 678 -7.20 -0.62 58.38
N GLY A 679 -5.90 -0.38 58.37
CA GLY A 679 -5.28 0.77 57.71
C GLY A 679 -3.95 0.39 57.13
N PHE A 680 -3.41 1.28 56.30
CA PHE A 680 -2.10 1.10 55.68
C PHE A 680 -1.12 2.10 56.27
N ILE A 681 0.06 1.62 56.63
CA ILE A 681 1.23 2.48 56.79
C ILE A 681 1.71 2.83 55.38
N THR A 682 1.61 4.10 55.02
CA THR A 682 2.23 4.66 53.82
C THR A 682 3.61 5.16 54.19
N VAL A 683 4.62 4.58 53.57
CA VAL A 683 6.00 5.02 53.75
C VAL A 683 6.29 6.13 52.75
N PRO A 684 6.77 7.32 53.18
CA PRO A 684 7.13 8.38 52.24
C PRO A 684 8.22 7.89 51.28
N PRO A 685 8.20 8.36 50.01
CA PRO A 685 9.25 8.01 49.05
C PRO A 685 10.62 8.39 49.62
N LEU A 686 11.65 7.58 49.33
CA LEU A 686 12.99 7.86 49.81
C LEU A 686 13.46 9.21 49.27
N PRO A 687 13.95 10.12 50.13
CA PRO A 687 14.40 11.44 49.68
C PRO A 687 15.62 11.27 48.78
N LEU A 688 15.53 11.84 47.59
CA LEU A 688 16.64 11.91 46.64
C LEU A 688 17.55 13.07 47.03
N PHE A 689 18.76 12.76 47.49
CA PHE A 689 19.73 13.75 47.95
C PHE A 689 20.69 14.22 46.86
N GLY A 690 20.84 13.46 45.78
CA GLY A 690 21.70 13.85 44.68
C GLY A 690 21.52 12.97 43.45
N ILE A 691 21.87 13.53 42.30
CA ILE A 691 21.93 12.84 41.01
C ILE A 691 23.29 13.18 40.42
N ASP A 692 24.03 12.18 39.97
CA ASP A 692 25.25 12.35 39.18
C ASP A 692 25.03 11.78 37.77
N PRO A 693 24.63 12.62 36.80
CA PRO A 693 24.36 12.18 35.44
C PRO A 693 25.60 11.65 34.71
N ALA A 694 26.81 12.05 35.12
CA ALA A 694 28.04 11.62 34.45
C ALA A 694 28.39 10.16 34.79
N ASN A 695 27.96 9.69 35.96
CA ASN A 695 28.19 8.33 36.44
C ASN A 695 26.89 7.50 36.51
N GLU A 696 25.76 8.06 36.07
CA GLU A 696 24.43 7.44 36.12
C GLU A 696 24.03 6.95 37.53
N THR A 697 24.38 7.74 38.57
CA THR A 697 24.08 7.38 39.96
C THR A 697 23.03 8.29 40.60
N PHE A 698 22.18 7.69 41.42
CA PHE A 698 21.24 8.37 42.31
C PHE A 698 21.72 8.18 43.76
N ILE A 699 21.64 9.24 44.56
CA ILE A 699 21.99 9.20 45.99
C ILE A 699 20.69 9.34 46.77
N VAL A 700 20.33 8.29 47.51
CA VAL A 700 19.09 8.26 48.30
C VAL A 700 19.40 8.21 49.79
N GLY A 701 18.49 8.78 50.59
CA GLY A 701 18.67 8.89 52.03
C GLY A 701 18.67 7.57 52.77
N GLY A 702 19.62 7.40 53.69
CA GLY A 702 19.67 6.24 54.59
C GLY A 702 20.27 4.99 53.95
N ASP A 703 20.17 3.86 54.66
CA ASP A 703 20.58 2.54 54.17
C ASP A 703 19.39 1.83 53.50
N ALA A 704 19.35 1.91 52.18
CA ALA A 704 18.43 1.23 51.29
C ALA A 704 19.16 0.23 50.38
N SER A 705 20.42 -0.12 50.69
CA SER A 705 21.26 -0.97 49.84
C SER A 705 20.67 -2.38 49.66
N ALA A 706 19.96 -2.88 50.68
CA ALA A 706 19.21 -4.13 50.61
C ALA A 706 17.95 -4.04 49.72
N THR A 707 17.43 -2.85 49.47
CA THR A 707 16.25 -2.61 48.61
C THR A 707 16.66 -2.46 47.15
N PHE A 708 17.69 -1.65 46.88
CA PHE A 708 18.24 -1.43 45.54
C PHE A 708 19.22 -2.56 45.16
N VAL A 709 18.71 -3.78 44.98
CA VAL A 709 19.50 -4.90 44.45
C VAL A 709 19.61 -4.83 42.92
N PRO A 710 20.66 -5.41 42.30
CA PRO A 710 20.77 -5.46 40.84
C PRO A 710 19.49 -6.00 40.19
N GLY A 711 18.91 -5.21 39.29
CA GLY A 711 17.67 -5.51 38.60
C GLY A 711 16.39 -4.94 39.20
N PHE A 712 16.45 -4.34 40.39
CA PHE A 712 15.31 -3.64 41.00
C PHE A 712 14.88 -2.43 40.16
N LEU A 713 13.57 -2.25 39.95
CA LEU A 713 13.01 -1.09 39.25
C LEU A 713 12.48 -0.07 40.25
N PHE A 714 12.80 1.20 40.05
CA PHE A 714 12.35 2.29 40.91
C PHE A 714 11.99 3.54 40.09
N GLY A 715 11.02 4.31 40.59
CA GLY A 715 10.61 5.58 39.99
C GLY A 715 11.26 6.77 40.68
N VAL A 716 11.72 7.75 39.91
CA VAL A 716 12.14 9.06 40.40
C VAL A 716 11.10 10.09 39.97
N THR A 717 10.65 10.92 40.91
CA THR A 717 9.64 11.96 40.66
C THR A 717 10.02 13.26 41.38
N GLY A 718 9.46 14.40 40.95
CA GLY A 718 9.68 15.70 41.59
C GLY A 718 10.96 16.43 41.17
N THR A 719 11.69 15.92 40.18
CA THR A 719 12.84 16.59 39.55
C THR A 719 12.40 17.31 38.27
N SER A 720 13.18 18.29 37.77
CA SER A 720 12.89 18.96 36.50
C SER A 720 13.22 18.09 35.28
N ASP A 721 14.26 17.25 35.38
CA ASP A 721 14.91 16.66 34.19
C ASP A 721 15.12 15.14 34.27
N PHE A 722 14.84 14.50 35.41
CA PHE A 722 15.16 13.09 35.67
C PHE A 722 13.98 12.32 36.28
N ASN A 723 12.76 12.72 35.94
CA ASN A 723 11.58 11.94 36.31
C ASN A 723 11.45 10.74 35.37
N GLY A 724 11.19 9.56 35.93
CA GLY A 724 11.06 8.34 35.13
C GLY A 724 11.35 7.08 35.94
N SER A 725 11.28 5.94 35.26
CA SER A 725 11.57 4.62 35.83
C SER A 725 12.99 4.19 35.50
N TYR A 726 13.71 3.70 36.51
CA TYR A 726 15.12 3.34 36.43
C TYR A 726 15.33 1.92 36.97
N LYS A 727 16.37 1.25 36.46
CA LYS A 727 16.77 -0.09 36.90
C LYS A 727 18.10 -0.03 37.63
N THR A 728 18.16 -0.55 38.84
CA THR A 728 19.39 -0.60 39.62
C THR A 728 20.38 -1.57 38.98
N LEU A 729 21.61 -1.10 38.72
CA LEU A 729 22.73 -1.97 38.32
C LEU A 729 23.48 -2.50 39.54
N SER A 730 23.70 -1.64 40.53
CA SER A 730 24.31 -1.94 41.83
C SER A 730 23.93 -0.83 42.83
N SER A 731 24.12 -1.09 44.12
CA SER A 731 23.95 -0.09 45.19
C SER A 731 25.04 -0.26 46.25
N SER A 732 25.35 0.81 46.98
CA SER A 732 26.34 0.76 48.06
C SER A 732 26.08 1.79 49.14
N PHE A 733 25.92 1.35 50.39
CA PHE A 733 25.72 2.26 51.52
C PHE A 733 27.06 2.85 52.00
N ASN A 734 27.14 4.18 52.10
CA ASN A 734 28.36 4.89 52.48
C ASN A 734 28.44 5.27 53.98
N GLY A 735 27.49 4.78 54.80
CA GLY A 735 27.37 5.13 56.21
C GLY A 735 26.37 6.25 56.50
N THR A 736 25.81 6.90 55.48
CA THR A 736 24.74 7.91 55.63
C THR A 736 23.68 7.80 54.53
N ASN A 737 24.09 7.57 53.28
CA ASN A 737 23.22 7.44 52.10
C ASN A 737 23.56 6.17 51.30
N THR A 738 22.61 5.72 50.47
CA THR A 738 22.74 4.58 49.55
C THR A 738 22.97 5.01 48.12
#